data_AF-A0A9D8I182-F1
#
_entry.id   AF-A0A9D8I182-F1
#
_cell.length_a   1.000
_cell.length_b   1.000
_cell.length_c   1.000
_cell.angle_alpha   90.00
_cell.angle_beta   90.00
_cell.angle_gamma   90.00
#
_symmetry.space_group_name_H-M   'P 1'
#
loop_
_entity.id
_entity.type
_entity.pdbx_description
1 polymer ?
#
loop_
_entity_poly.entity_id
_entity_poly.type
_entity_poly.pdbx_seq_one_letter_code
_entity_poly.pdbx_strand_id
1 'polypeptide(L)'
;MRNLTLKTTSLLTVYIALGVVAPLRADVFQMPAGLKSLEFVEVGDPGNAPDKNGFGAVPYRYRISKYETTAAQWVEFLNAKGLADPSESGLWSENMSREDGADNDPRCDIRRAGKVGSFVHTVSPEFANRPVNYASFLDACRFCNWLHNGQGDGDTETGAYTLNGYNGRDGRRIQRNPGAKFFVPTEDEWYKAAYYDPKKPGGPGYWKYPTRSDTKPSRVKASANAANYYTVSYLDPYFLLEVGSFPRALSAYGTLDQAGNLAEWTEGLNPPLLRSLRGGAFNSDDAGLNVPTPNRAWTSMSDENAVGIRIAAAVPGFPVPVPEPKLLATESAVVDFPRRPWRDPQNGKPFFPLAWFSHTSNEADLDELKRQGANLILVVESYSDVETEEEFKSLTPKMVGFLDQAHKRNIRVLIQAGNLQESQADNNAVAIEWLRQWVKAIRNHPALFGYQLYDEPEYRVGAGIGVEERRSVQHFVDSFMRARQELREWDPNPHRMISVVFNLVPLSTWTDFLPSLESFQIDRYPLDVEQAYFGHRGDWGPLMMAWSMAHGANALKDHPHLKNPAPCMQGVGQAFTDGKGNPVWRTPLYEESRYMAYSSLTTGAWGVFHWIHWPGFPPSPTIDANVGRLYHELRTLLPAFEQSYENPPFTVRHNHEGITRDFLTDAVADITTLALEDEKNYYLVVSDNSGVFKDVTLRLKGLKLANQNSRPAEVLNESWEKTMTYAPESGEWVIGPHAMSFGDINVWVISKESR
;
A
#
# COMPACT_ATOMS: atom_id res chain seq x y z
N MET A 1 -38.10 4.05 -84.53
CA MET A 1 -37.46 2.90 -85.21
C MET A 1 -36.02 2.83 -84.70
N ARG A 2 -35.71 2.04 -83.67
CA ARG A 2 -35.16 0.66 -83.80
C ARG A 2 -34.07 0.56 -84.89
N ASN A 3 -32.79 0.48 -84.52
CA ASN A 3 -32.10 -0.81 -84.31
C ASN A 3 -30.57 -0.65 -84.16
N LEU A 4 -30.02 -1.40 -83.20
CA LEU A 4 -28.62 -1.81 -83.13
C LEU A 4 -28.23 -2.64 -84.36
N THR A 5 -26.96 -2.56 -84.77
CA THR A 5 -26.22 -3.75 -85.23
C THR A 5 -24.77 -3.67 -84.79
N LEU A 6 -24.24 -4.80 -84.33
CA LEU A 6 -22.96 -4.99 -83.65
C LEU A 6 -22.18 -6.06 -84.41
N LYS A 7 -20.84 -6.00 -84.29
CA LYS A 7 -19.80 -7.02 -84.58
C LYS A 7 -19.13 -6.96 -85.96
N THR A 8 -17.80 -6.84 -85.97
CA THR A 8 -16.90 -8.01 -85.98
C THR A 8 -15.50 -7.67 -85.45
N THR A 9 -14.84 -8.69 -84.91
CA THR A 9 -13.62 -8.71 -84.10
C THR A 9 -12.55 -9.53 -84.84
N SER A 10 -11.26 -9.25 -84.65
CA SER A 10 -10.18 -10.25 -84.77
C SER A 10 -9.08 -10.02 -83.71
N LEU A 11 -8.84 -11.07 -82.92
CA LEU A 11 -7.76 -11.31 -81.94
C LEU A 11 -6.43 -11.67 -82.68
N LEU A 12 -5.23 -11.80 -82.11
CA LEU A 12 -4.80 -12.49 -80.88
C LEU A 12 -3.28 -12.33 -80.63
N THR A 13 -2.82 -12.28 -79.37
CA THR A 13 -1.65 -13.03 -78.81
C THR A 13 -1.75 -13.02 -77.27
N VAL A 14 -2.35 -14.04 -76.63
CA VAL A 14 -1.77 -15.18 -75.87
C VAL A 14 -0.91 -14.84 -74.64
N TYR A 15 -1.42 -15.21 -73.44
CA TYR A 15 -0.70 -15.93 -72.36
C TYR A 15 -1.71 -16.77 -71.54
N ILE A 16 -1.36 -18.03 -71.24
CA ILE A 16 -2.19 -19.03 -70.53
C ILE A 16 -1.63 -19.32 -69.12
N ALA A 17 -2.54 -19.22 -68.14
CA ALA A 17 -2.78 -19.89 -66.85
C ALA A 17 -1.67 -20.55 -65.99
N LEU A 18 -1.73 -20.26 -64.69
CA LEU A 18 -1.81 -21.24 -63.58
C LEU A 18 -2.40 -20.54 -62.33
N GLY A 19 -3.34 -21.20 -61.63
CA GLY A 19 -4.04 -20.64 -60.48
C GLY A 19 -3.31 -20.82 -59.16
N VAL A 20 -3.51 -19.86 -58.24
CA VAL A 20 -3.46 -20.04 -56.78
C VAL A 20 -4.51 -19.10 -56.18
N VAL A 21 -5.47 -19.66 -55.44
CA VAL A 21 -6.26 -18.89 -54.46
C VAL A 21 -5.31 -18.56 -53.32
N ALA A 22 -5.03 -17.28 -53.11
CA ALA A 22 -4.47 -16.77 -51.87
C ALA A 22 -5.45 -15.73 -51.31
N PRO A 23 -6.07 -15.94 -50.13
CA PRO A 23 -6.61 -14.83 -49.38
C PRO A 23 -5.40 -14.06 -48.85
N LEU A 24 -5.04 -12.95 -49.49
CA LEU A 24 -4.15 -12.00 -48.82
C LEU A 24 -4.93 -11.43 -47.64
N ARG A 25 -4.38 -11.75 -46.47
CA ARG A 25 -4.90 -11.46 -45.14
C ARG A 25 -5.05 -9.96 -44.94
N ALA A 26 -5.93 -9.59 -44.01
CA ALA A 26 -6.16 -8.24 -43.54
C ALA A 26 -4.85 -7.44 -43.38
N ASP A 27 -4.56 -6.60 -44.36
CA ASP A 27 -3.54 -5.57 -44.33
C ASP A 27 -4.12 -4.36 -43.58
N VAL A 28 -3.70 -4.19 -42.32
CA VAL A 28 -3.63 -2.87 -41.70
C VAL A 28 -2.14 -2.46 -41.75
N PHE A 29 -1.82 -1.17 -41.60
CA PHE A 29 -0.47 -0.63 -41.36
C PHE A 29 0.31 -0.09 -42.57
N GLN A 30 -0.07 1.09 -43.06
CA GLN A 30 0.89 2.16 -43.41
C GLN A 30 0.34 3.47 -42.85
N MET A 31 1.06 4.13 -41.93
CA MET A 31 0.44 5.07 -40.99
C MET A 31 1.19 6.42 -40.90
N PRO A 32 0.54 7.55 -41.25
CA PRO A 32 0.84 8.91 -40.77
C PRO A 32 0.16 9.18 -39.40
N ALA A 33 0.42 10.33 -38.78
CA ALA A 33 -0.05 10.69 -37.42
C ALA A 33 -1.59 10.55 -37.23
N GLY A 34 -2.02 9.74 -36.23
CA GLY A 34 -3.42 9.56 -35.82
C GLY A 34 -3.94 8.10 -35.74
N LEU A 35 -3.39 7.25 -34.86
CA LEU A 35 -3.63 5.80 -34.89
C LEU A 35 -4.75 5.30 -33.95
N LYS A 36 -5.88 4.93 -34.55
CA LYS A 36 -7.09 4.35 -33.92
C LYS A 36 -7.05 2.82 -33.74
N SER A 37 -5.88 2.20 -33.60
CA SER A 37 -5.78 0.74 -33.40
C SER A 37 -4.49 0.30 -32.69
N LEU A 38 -4.60 -0.63 -31.73
CA LEU A 38 -3.48 -1.29 -31.06
C LEU A 38 -2.86 -2.38 -31.97
N GLU A 39 -1.55 -2.35 -32.18
CA GLU A 39 -0.80 -3.45 -32.83
C GLU A 39 -0.43 -4.51 -31.78
N PHE A 40 -0.68 -5.79 -32.07
CA PHE A 40 -0.43 -6.90 -31.16
C PHE A 40 0.54 -7.93 -31.76
N VAL A 41 1.39 -8.52 -30.92
CA VAL A 41 2.22 -9.70 -31.24
C VAL A 41 1.71 -10.93 -30.49
N GLU A 42 1.88 -12.13 -31.06
CA GLU A 42 1.52 -13.40 -30.39
C GLU A 42 2.66 -13.86 -29.48
N VAL A 43 2.33 -14.16 -28.23
CA VAL A 43 3.22 -14.80 -27.25
C VAL A 43 2.89 -16.29 -27.19
N GLY A 44 3.86 -17.09 -27.63
CA GLY A 44 3.74 -18.54 -27.85
C GLY A 44 4.21 -19.40 -26.67
N ASP A 45 4.65 -20.62 -27.01
CA ASP A 45 5.35 -21.55 -26.10
C ASP A 45 4.61 -21.83 -24.77
N PRO A 46 3.35 -22.29 -24.82
CA PRO A 46 2.57 -22.60 -23.61
C PRO A 46 3.28 -23.66 -22.76
N GLY A 47 3.24 -23.49 -21.44
CA GLY A 47 3.84 -24.42 -20.48
C GLY A 47 5.34 -24.25 -20.32
N ASN A 48 5.90 -23.10 -20.69
CA ASN A 48 7.28 -22.75 -20.41
C ASN A 48 7.54 -22.73 -18.90
N ALA A 49 8.71 -23.23 -18.48
CA ALA A 49 9.13 -23.17 -17.09
C ALA A 49 9.30 -21.71 -16.64
N PRO A 50 9.05 -21.39 -15.35
CA PRO A 50 9.33 -20.06 -14.81
C PRO A 50 10.84 -19.79 -14.81
N ASP A 51 11.22 -18.51 -14.74
CA ASP A 51 12.60 -18.12 -14.46
C ASP A 51 12.98 -18.48 -13.01
N LYS A 52 14.27 -18.32 -12.66
CA LYS A 52 14.82 -18.63 -11.33
C LYS A 52 14.13 -17.88 -10.18
N ASN A 53 13.45 -16.77 -10.49
CA ASN A 53 12.69 -15.97 -9.54
C ASN A 53 11.20 -16.36 -9.44
N GLY A 54 10.75 -17.37 -10.19
CA GLY A 54 9.36 -17.86 -10.16
C GLY A 54 8.39 -17.18 -11.13
N PHE A 55 8.85 -16.27 -11.99
CA PHE A 55 8.00 -15.56 -12.96
C PHE A 55 8.10 -16.10 -14.38
N GLY A 56 7.08 -15.79 -15.19
CA GLY A 56 7.06 -16.00 -16.64
C GLY A 56 6.45 -17.32 -17.11
N ALA A 57 6.01 -18.19 -16.21
CA ALA A 57 5.34 -19.42 -16.58
C ALA A 57 3.90 -19.14 -17.06
N VAL A 58 3.61 -19.43 -18.33
CA VAL A 58 2.27 -19.21 -18.91
C VAL A 58 1.80 -20.46 -19.67
N PRO A 59 0.69 -21.11 -19.28
CA PRO A 59 0.25 -22.39 -19.85
C PRO A 59 -0.54 -22.26 -21.17
N TYR A 60 -0.70 -21.05 -21.70
CA TYR A 60 -1.49 -20.78 -22.91
C TYR A 60 -0.81 -19.74 -23.81
N ARG A 61 -1.33 -19.62 -25.04
CA ARG A 61 -0.95 -18.56 -25.97
C ARG A 61 -1.86 -17.36 -25.77
N TYR A 62 -1.32 -16.17 -25.95
CA TYR A 62 -2.06 -14.92 -25.89
C TYR A 62 -1.39 -13.90 -26.82
N ARG A 63 -1.94 -12.71 -26.93
CA ARG A 63 -1.34 -11.59 -27.66
C ARG A 63 -1.05 -10.45 -26.70
N ILE A 64 -0.05 -9.64 -26.98
CA ILE A 64 0.27 -8.44 -26.21
C ILE A 64 0.58 -7.28 -27.15
N SER A 65 0.19 -6.06 -26.77
CA SER A 65 0.44 -4.90 -27.60
C SER A 65 1.95 -4.73 -27.79
N LYS A 66 2.35 -4.48 -29.03
CA LYS A 66 3.76 -4.34 -29.41
C LYS A 66 4.42 -3.16 -28.72
N TYR A 67 3.65 -2.09 -28.57
CA TYR A 67 4.04 -0.83 -27.94
C TYR A 67 3.23 -0.60 -26.65
N GLU A 68 3.69 0.36 -25.85
CA GLU A 68 2.88 1.03 -24.82
C GLU A 68 1.64 1.69 -25.47
N THR A 69 0.57 1.86 -24.69
CA THR A 69 -0.64 2.59 -25.11
C THR A 69 -0.31 4.07 -25.25
N THR A 70 -0.63 4.68 -26.40
CA THR A 70 -0.24 6.08 -26.68
C THR A 70 -1.25 7.10 -26.16
N ALA A 71 -0.81 8.35 -25.98
CA ALA A 71 -1.68 9.46 -25.61
C ALA A 71 -2.82 9.67 -26.62
N ALA A 72 -2.57 9.48 -27.92
CA ALA A 72 -3.63 9.57 -28.94
C ALA A 72 -4.69 8.46 -28.82
N GLN A 73 -4.29 7.23 -28.50
CA GLN A 73 -5.22 6.12 -28.25
C GLN A 73 -6.05 6.39 -27.00
N TRP A 74 -5.44 6.97 -25.97
CA TRP A 74 -6.15 7.38 -24.75
C TRP A 74 -7.13 8.53 -24.99
N VAL A 75 -6.77 9.52 -25.81
CA VAL A 75 -7.67 10.61 -26.21
C VAL A 75 -8.92 10.08 -26.94
N GLU A 76 -8.79 9.05 -27.77
CA GLU A 76 -9.95 8.41 -28.40
C GLU A 76 -10.89 7.81 -27.36
N PHE A 77 -10.35 7.12 -26.36
CA PHE A 77 -11.11 6.58 -25.24
C PHE A 77 -11.78 7.68 -24.40
N LEU A 78 -11.05 8.74 -24.06
CA LEU A 78 -11.57 9.87 -23.28
C LEU A 78 -12.68 10.62 -24.01
N ASN A 79 -12.56 10.81 -25.33
CA ASN A 79 -13.62 11.45 -26.13
C ASN A 79 -14.85 10.55 -26.31
N ALA A 80 -14.72 9.24 -26.09
CA ALA A 80 -15.86 8.33 -26.07
C ALA A 80 -16.53 8.27 -24.68
N LYS A 81 -15.73 8.20 -23.60
CA LYS A 81 -16.23 7.82 -22.26
C LYS A 81 -15.94 8.82 -21.15
N GLY A 82 -14.93 9.68 -21.30
CA GLY A 82 -14.51 10.70 -20.32
C GLY A 82 -15.28 12.02 -20.40
N LEU A 83 -16.50 12.02 -20.94
CA LEU A 83 -17.26 13.25 -21.21
C LEU A 83 -17.97 13.82 -19.96
N ALA A 84 -18.13 13.02 -18.90
CA ALA A 84 -18.79 13.37 -17.63
C ALA A 84 -17.79 13.83 -16.54
N ASP A 85 -18.29 14.28 -15.39
CA ASP A 85 -17.54 14.94 -14.31
C ASP A 85 -16.30 14.13 -13.85
N PRO A 86 -15.12 14.78 -13.62
CA PRO A 86 -13.91 14.11 -13.13
C PRO A 86 -14.10 13.28 -11.86
N SER A 87 -15.06 13.63 -11.01
CA SER A 87 -15.33 12.93 -9.75
C SER A 87 -16.10 11.60 -9.91
N GLU A 88 -16.77 11.36 -11.04
CA GLU A 88 -17.60 10.18 -11.26
C GLU A 88 -16.93 9.07 -12.10
N SER A 89 -15.98 9.42 -13.00
CA SER A 89 -15.30 8.43 -13.86
C SER A 89 -13.79 8.26 -13.60
N GLY A 90 -13.10 9.29 -13.09
CA GLY A 90 -11.66 9.25 -12.81
C GLY A 90 -10.73 9.06 -14.02
N LEU A 91 -11.25 8.97 -15.25
CA LEU A 91 -10.47 8.57 -16.44
C LEU A 91 -9.44 9.60 -16.94
N TRP A 92 -9.61 10.88 -16.58
CA TRP A 92 -8.70 11.97 -16.91
C TRP A 92 -8.28 12.72 -15.64
N SER A 93 -6.99 13.03 -15.56
CA SER A 93 -6.35 13.71 -14.44
C SER A 93 -5.75 15.04 -14.91
N GLU A 94 -5.75 16.07 -14.06
CA GLU A 94 -5.10 17.35 -14.37
C GLU A 94 -3.60 17.18 -14.66
N ASN A 95 -2.99 16.16 -14.05
CA ASN A 95 -1.60 15.81 -14.29
C ASN A 95 -1.33 15.18 -15.66
N MET A 96 -2.36 14.77 -16.41
CA MET A 96 -2.19 14.40 -17.82
C MET A 96 -1.89 15.61 -18.71
N SER A 97 -2.29 16.82 -18.30
CA SER A 97 -2.09 18.05 -19.08
C SER A 97 -0.79 18.75 -18.70
N ARG A 98 -0.04 19.23 -19.69
CA ARG A 98 1.13 20.08 -19.46
C ARG A 98 0.70 21.56 -19.45
N GLU A 99 0.98 22.27 -18.37
CA GLU A 99 0.91 23.73 -18.35
C GLU A 99 2.18 24.32 -18.97
N ASP A 100 2.05 25.50 -19.61
CA ASP A 100 3.19 26.24 -20.15
C ASP A 100 4.16 26.59 -19.01
N GLY A 101 5.39 26.08 -19.07
CA GLY A 101 6.45 26.31 -18.07
C GLY A 101 6.66 25.18 -17.05
N ALA A 102 5.92 24.07 -17.12
CA ALA A 102 6.20 22.87 -16.33
C ALA A 102 7.40 22.08 -16.91
N ASP A 103 8.61 22.62 -16.76
CA ASP A 103 9.81 22.08 -17.44
C ASP A 103 10.37 20.78 -16.84
N ASN A 104 9.85 20.33 -15.69
CA ASN A 104 10.41 19.21 -14.93
C ASN A 104 9.46 18.01 -14.72
N ASP A 105 8.31 17.96 -15.40
CA ASP A 105 7.33 16.88 -15.23
C ASP A 105 7.03 16.16 -16.56
N PRO A 106 7.22 14.83 -16.67
CA PRO A 106 6.97 14.09 -17.89
C PRO A 106 5.48 13.78 -17.99
N ARG A 107 4.71 14.64 -18.66
CA ARG A 107 3.26 14.46 -18.85
C ARG A 107 2.95 14.04 -20.28
N CYS A 108 1.92 13.22 -20.47
CA CYS A 108 1.43 12.80 -21.79
C CYS A 108 0.73 13.92 -22.59
N ASP A 109 0.55 15.09 -21.97
CA ASP A 109 0.00 16.33 -22.54
C ASP A 109 -1.40 16.19 -23.16
N ILE A 110 -2.26 15.41 -22.49
CA ILE A 110 -3.68 15.32 -22.83
C ILE A 110 -4.41 16.49 -22.17
N ARG A 111 -4.81 17.46 -22.98
CA ARG A 111 -5.56 18.65 -22.56
C ARG A 111 -7.05 18.41 -22.64
N ARG A 112 -7.79 18.95 -21.68
CA ARG A 112 -9.27 18.93 -21.63
C ARG A 112 -9.83 20.33 -21.76
N ALA A 113 -10.85 20.50 -22.59
CA ALA A 113 -11.59 21.75 -22.76
C ALA A 113 -13.10 21.51 -22.72
N GLY A 114 -13.89 22.56 -22.49
CA GLY A 114 -15.35 22.49 -22.44
C GLY A 114 -15.90 22.44 -21.02
N LYS A 115 -17.08 21.83 -20.85
CA LYS A 115 -17.80 21.72 -19.58
C LYS A 115 -18.27 20.29 -19.35
N VAL A 116 -18.66 19.97 -18.12
CA VAL A 116 -19.20 18.66 -17.73
C VAL A 116 -20.31 18.22 -18.68
N GLY A 117 -20.23 16.98 -19.15
CA GLY A 117 -21.15 16.38 -20.14
C GLY A 117 -20.82 16.72 -21.60
N SER A 118 -19.85 17.59 -21.86
CA SER A 118 -19.42 17.98 -23.21
C SER A 118 -17.93 18.34 -23.25
N PHE A 119 -17.10 17.62 -22.49
CA PHE A 119 -15.66 17.81 -22.54
C PHE A 119 -15.10 17.32 -23.89
N VAL A 120 -14.01 17.96 -24.33
CA VAL A 120 -13.22 17.52 -25.48
C VAL A 120 -11.78 17.36 -25.01
N HIS A 121 -11.19 16.22 -25.34
CA HIS A 121 -9.81 15.89 -25.04
C HIS A 121 -8.99 15.97 -26.31
N THR A 122 -7.82 16.60 -26.21
CA THR A 122 -6.90 16.81 -27.32
C THR A 122 -5.47 16.55 -26.87
N VAL A 123 -4.65 16.05 -27.78
CA VAL A 123 -3.21 15.92 -27.60
C VAL A 123 -2.53 16.53 -28.82
N SER A 124 -1.41 17.22 -28.62
CA SER A 124 -0.65 17.80 -29.71
C SER A 124 0.13 16.72 -30.49
N PRO A 125 0.47 16.98 -31.76
CA PRO A 125 1.15 15.99 -32.59
C PRO A 125 2.47 15.46 -32.02
N GLU A 126 3.23 16.25 -31.24
CA GLU A 126 4.51 15.79 -30.66
C GLU A 126 4.34 14.84 -29.47
N PHE A 127 3.15 14.80 -28.85
CA PHE A 127 2.82 13.90 -27.75
C PHE A 127 1.93 12.73 -28.19
N ALA A 128 1.29 12.80 -29.36
CA ALA A 128 0.33 11.80 -29.84
C ALA A 128 0.87 10.35 -29.83
N ASN A 129 2.16 10.16 -30.15
CA ASN A 129 2.81 8.84 -30.20
C ASN A 129 3.64 8.52 -28.95
N ARG A 130 3.62 9.38 -27.94
CA ARG A 130 4.25 9.11 -26.65
C ARG A 130 3.29 8.27 -25.80
N PRO A 131 3.80 7.42 -24.89
CA PRO A 131 2.95 6.60 -24.07
C PRO A 131 2.09 7.46 -23.13
N VAL A 132 0.87 7.02 -22.86
CA VAL A 132 0.02 7.65 -21.84
C VAL A 132 0.59 7.32 -20.46
N ASN A 133 0.60 8.31 -19.59
CA ASN A 133 0.88 8.20 -18.16
C ASN A 133 -0.14 9.00 -17.36
N TYR A 134 -0.06 8.95 -16.03
CA TYR A 134 -1.13 9.43 -15.13
C TYR A 134 -2.48 8.74 -15.35
N ALA A 135 -2.47 7.49 -15.78
CA ALA A 135 -3.65 6.65 -15.86
C ALA A 135 -3.52 5.52 -14.83
N SER A 136 -4.55 5.34 -14.01
CA SER A 136 -4.57 4.34 -12.96
C SER A 136 -4.79 2.93 -13.51
N PHE A 137 -4.56 1.91 -12.67
CA PHE A 137 -4.89 0.53 -13.01
C PHE A 137 -6.39 0.34 -13.32
N LEU A 138 -7.26 1.04 -12.59
CA LEU A 138 -8.71 0.97 -12.84
C LEU A 138 -9.09 1.61 -14.18
N ASP A 139 -8.41 2.68 -14.58
CA ASP A 139 -8.61 3.28 -15.89
C ASP A 139 -8.16 2.33 -17.00
N ALA A 140 -7.05 1.62 -16.80
CA ALA A 140 -6.61 0.56 -17.71
C ALA A 140 -7.64 -0.58 -17.82
N CYS A 141 -8.29 -0.96 -16.72
CA CYS A 141 -9.38 -1.94 -16.72
C CYS A 141 -10.61 -1.42 -17.49
N ARG A 142 -10.99 -0.15 -17.30
CA ARG A 142 -12.09 0.51 -18.04
C ARG A 142 -11.77 0.60 -19.53
N PHE A 143 -10.52 0.89 -19.89
CA PHE A 143 -10.04 0.87 -21.27
C PHE A 143 -10.15 -0.54 -21.87
N CYS A 144 -9.77 -1.58 -21.12
CA CYS A 144 -9.96 -2.98 -21.56
C CYS A 144 -11.44 -3.35 -21.75
N ASN A 145 -12.33 -2.89 -20.88
CA ASN A 145 -13.77 -3.08 -21.03
C ASN A 145 -14.29 -2.39 -22.29
N TRP A 146 -13.90 -1.14 -22.52
CA TRP A 146 -14.27 -0.40 -23.72
C TRP A 146 -13.80 -1.10 -25.01
N LEU A 147 -12.56 -1.61 -25.04
CA LEU A 147 -12.05 -2.44 -26.13
C LEU A 147 -12.83 -3.76 -26.27
N HIS A 148 -13.13 -4.43 -25.16
CA HIS A 148 -13.90 -5.68 -25.13
C HIS A 148 -15.29 -5.53 -25.75
N ASN A 149 -15.92 -4.38 -25.49
CA ASN A 149 -17.29 -4.05 -25.89
C ASN A 149 -17.38 -3.35 -27.26
N GLY A 150 -16.28 -3.32 -28.03
CA GLY A 150 -16.30 -2.87 -29.42
C GLY A 150 -16.05 -1.37 -29.62
N GLN A 151 -15.45 -0.69 -28.63
CA GLN A 151 -15.12 0.75 -28.66
C GLN A 151 -16.36 1.64 -28.86
N GLY A 152 -16.17 2.94 -29.12
CA GLY A 152 -17.26 3.92 -29.25
C GLY A 152 -18.11 4.00 -27.99
N ASP A 153 -19.41 3.72 -28.09
CA ASP A 153 -20.34 3.75 -26.96
C ASP A 153 -20.22 2.54 -26.02
N GLY A 154 -19.28 1.62 -26.27
CA GLY A 154 -19.01 0.43 -25.46
C GLY A 154 -18.92 0.71 -23.96
N ASP A 155 -19.40 -0.24 -23.14
CA ASP A 155 -19.40 -0.12 -21.70
C ASP A 155 -17.97 -0.17 -21.11
N THR A 156 -17.75 0.58 -20.03
CA THR A 156 -16.48 0.62 -19.29
C THR A 156 -16.54 -0.16 -17.99
N GLU A 157 -17.73 -0.51 -17.50
CA GLU A 157 -17.90 -1.11 -16.18
C GLU A 157 -18.04 -2.64 -16.22
N THR A 158 -18.40 -3.22 -17.38
CA THR A 158 -18.53 -4.67 -17.57
C THR A 158 -17.85 -5.14 -18.86
N GLY A 159 -17.59 -6.45 -18.98
CA GLY A 159 -16.96 -7.06 -20.15
C GLY A 159 -15.73 -7.87 -19.75
N ALA A 160 -14.54 -7.32 -19.99
CA ALA A 160 -13.27 -7.91 -19.56
C ALA A 160 -13.12 -7.95 -18.03
N TYR A 161 -13.65 -6.95 -17.33
CA TYR A 161 -13.66 -6.79 -15.88
C TYR A 161 -15.05 -6.37 -15.44
N THR A 162 -15.46 -6.78 -14.24
CA THR A 162 -16.69 -6.31 -13.60
C THR A 162 -16.32 -5.28 -12.53
N LEU A 163 -16.48 -4.00 -12.86
CA LEU A 163 -16.14 -2.87 -12.00
C LEU A 163 -17.39 -2.30 -11.30
N ASN A 164 -18.51 -2.13 -12.02
CA ASN A 164 -19.80 -1.67 -11.45
C ASN A 164 -19.68 -0.43 -10.54
N GLY A 165 -18.93 0.60 -10.97
CA GLY A 165 -18.71 1.80 -10.17
C GLY A 165 -17.65 1.64 -9.08
N TYR A 166 -16.92 0.52 -9.08
CA TYR A 166 -15.78 0.34 -8.17
C TYR A 166 -14.77 1.45 -8.37
N ASN A 167 -14.46 2.12 -7.26
CA ASN A 167 -13.59 3.29 -7.20
C ASN A 167 -12.27 3.00 -6.49
N GLY A 168 -11.93 1.72 -6.25
CA GLY A 168 -10.69 1.34 -5.57
C GLY A 168 -10.76 1.30 -4.06
N ARG A 169 -11.88 1.70 -3.43
CA ARG A 169 -11.93 2.00 -1.98
C ARG A 169 -12.47 0.88 -1.09
N ASP A 170 -13.18 -0.10 -1.63
CA ASP A 170 -13.79 -1.20 -0.86
C ASP A 170 -12.92 -2.48 -0.77
N GLY A 171 -11.67 -2.40 -1.22
CA GLY A 171 -10.69 -3.50 -1.18
C GLY A 171 -11.02 -4.72 -2.04
N ARG A 172 -12.06 -4.67 -2.89
CA ARG A 172 -12.38 -5.76 -3.81
C ARG A 172 -11.22 -6.01 -4.78
N ARG A 173 -10.81 -7.28 -4.88
CA ARG A 173 -9.84 -7.70 -5.90
C ARG A 173 -10.49 -7.67 -7.29
N ILE A 174 -9.90 -6.89 -8.18
CA ILE A 174 -10.28 -6.88 -9.60
C ILE A 174 -9.53 -8.00 -10.32
N GLN A 175 -10.29 -8.87 -10.96
CA GLN A 175 -9.80 -9.96 -11.78
C GLN A 175 -10.57 -9.94 -13.09
N ARG A 176 -9.89 -10.29 -14.19
CA ARG A 176 -10.56 -10.41 -15.48
C ARG A 176 -11.62 -11.52 -15.47
N ASN A 177 -12.72 -11.28 -16.16
CA ASN A 177 -13.81 -12.22 -16.36
C ASN A 177 -13.40 -13.34 -17.34
N PRO A 178 -13.99 -14.55 -17.22
CA PRO A 178 -13.88 -15.57 -18.27
C PRO A 178 -14.30 -15.02 -19.63
N GLY A 179 -13.49 -15.25 -20.66
CA GLY A 179 -13.77 -14.76 -22.02
C GLY A 179 -13.33 -13.33 -22.30
N ALA A 180 -12.57 -12.69 -21.40
CA ALA A 180 -11.94 -11.40 -21.65
C ALA A 180 -11.14 -11.39 -22.99
N LYS A 181 -11.52 -10.50 -23.91
CA LYS A 181 -10.87 -10.33 -25.22
C LYS A 181 -9.63 -9.46 -25.14
N PHE A 182 -9.66 -8.44 -24.29
CA PHE A 182 -8.59 -7.49 -23.99
C PHE A 182 -8.49 -7.36 -22.47
N PHE A 183 -7.28 -7.27 -21.94
CA PHE A 183 -7.01 -7.27 -20.50
C PHE A 183 -5.64 -6.66 -20.20
N VAL A 184 -5.46 -6.14 -19.00
CA VAL A 184 -4.14 -5.80 -18.45
C VAL A 184 -3.38 -7.12 -18.24
N PRO A 185 -2.12 -7.27 -18.70
CA PRO A 185 -1.40 -8.53 -18.55
C PRO A 185 -1.15 -8.84 -17.07
N THR A 186 -1.15 -10.13 -16.72
CA THR A 186 -0.58 -10.60 -15.46
C THR A 186 0.93 -10.36 -15.46
N GLU A 187 1.52 -10.44 -14.28
CA GLU A 187 2.96 -10.35 -14.12
C GLU A 187 3.69 -11.45 -14.90
N ASP A 188 3.19 -12.69 -14.89
CA ASP A 188 3.79 -13.80 -15.64
C ASP A 188 3.63 -13.63 -17.16
N GLU A 189 2.47 -13.16 -17.64
CA GLU A 189 2.27 -12.82 -19.05
C GLU A 189 3.27 -11.73 -19.45
N TRP A 190 3.27 -10.58 -18.78
CA TRP A 190 4.17 -9.47 -19.07
C TRP A 190 5.64 -9.91 -19.08
N TYR A 191 6.06 -10.65 -18.05
CA TYR A 191 7.44 -11.12 -17.86
C TYR A 191 7.87 -12.07 -18.98
N LYS A 192 6.99 -13.00 -19.38
CA LYS A 192 7.27 -13.90 -20.50
C LYS A 192 7.44 -13.13 -21.81
N ALA A 193 6.55 -12.17 -22.09
CA ALA A 193 6.62 -11.35 -23.30
C ALA A 193 7.93 -10.55 -23.38
N ALA A 194 8.42 -10.05 -22.23
CA ALA A 194 9.64 -9.27 -22.15
C ALA A 194 10.91 -10.14 -22.27
N TYR A 195 11.05 -11.17 -21.45
CA TYR A 195 12.35 -11.80 -21.19
C TYR A 195 12.52 -13.20 -21.78
N TYR A 196 11.44 -13.96 -21.98
CA TYR A 196 11.54 -15.35 -22.40
C TYR A 196 11.87 -15.48 -23.88
N ASP A 197 12.89 -16.25 -24.21
CA ASP A 197 13.28 -16.58 -25.58
C ASP A 197 13.38 -18.12 -25.73
N PRO A 198 12.46 -18.76 -26.48
CA PRO A 198 12.52 -20.21 -26.72
C PRO A 198 13.75 -20.61 -27.55
N LYS A 199 14.42 -19.65 -28.18
CA LYS A 199 15.63 -19.82 -29.00
C LYS A 199 16.85 -19.16 -28.36
N LYS A 200 16.83 -18.89 -27.05
CA LYS A 200 18.00 -18.38 -26.33
C LYS A 200 19.20 -19.32 -26.55
N PRO A 201 20.41 -18.80 -26.84
CA PRO A 201 21.61 -19.63 -26.92
C PRO A 201 21.81 -20.40 -25.61
N GLY A 202 22.00 -21.72 -25.71
CA GLY A 202 22.05 -22.62 -24.56
C GLY A 202 20.72 -23.28 -24.18
N GLY A 203 19.64 -22.97 -24.90
CA GLY A 203 18.30 -23.57 -24.72
C GLY A 203 17.26 -22.54 -24.27
N PRO A 204 15.96 -22.88 -24.32
CA PRO A 204 14.88 -21.98 -23.92
C PRO A 204 15.11 -21.38 -22.52
N GLY A 205 14.94 -20.06 -22.38
CA GLY A 205 15.18 -19.40 -21.10
C GLY A 205 14.92 -17.89 -21.14
N TYR A 206 15.22 -17.22 -20.04
CA TYR A 206 14.96 -15.80 -19.85
C TYR A 206 16.26 -14.99 -19.98
N TRP A 207 16.16 -13.83 -20.64
CA TRP A 207 17.21 -12.82 -20.71
C TRP A 207 17.16 -11.88 -19.51
N LYS A 208 18.31 -11.32 -19.11
CA LYS A 208 18.34 -10.29 -18.05
C LYS A 208 17.57 -9.02 -18.42
N TYR A 209 17.54 -8.68 -19.71
CA TYR A 209 16.89 -7.47 -20.23
C TYR A 209 15.92 -7.80 -21.36
N PRO A 210 14.83 -7.02 -21.54
CA PRO A 210 13.78 -7.31 -22.51
C PRO A 210 14.27 -7.32 -23.97
N THR A 211 15.40 -6.67 -24.23
CA THR A 211 16.06 -6.51 -25.52
C THR A 211 16.85 -7.75 -25.98
N ARG A 212 16.50 -8.93 -25.46
CA ARG A 212 17.15 -10.22 -25.73
C ARG A 212 18.66 -10.22 -25.42
N SER A 213 19.02 -9.64 -24.29
CA SER A 213 20.42 -9.45 -23.90
C SER A 213 20.63 -9.71 -22.42
N ASP A 214 21.77 -10.33 -22.09
CA ASP A 214 22.26 -10.45 -20.72
C ASP A 214 23.19 -9.28 -20.33
N THR A 215 23.38 -8.30 -21.23
CA THR A 215 24.13 -7.06 -21.03
C THR A 215 23.19 -5.86 -21.04
N LYS A 216 23.41 -4.90 -20.14
CA LYS A 216 22.58 -3.69 -19.98
C LYS A 216 22.37 -2.96 -21.32
N PRO A 217 21.11 -2.59 -21.66
CA PRO A 217 20.81 -1.77 -22.82
C PRO A 217 21.58 -0.46 -22.84
N SER A 218 22.03 -0.06 -24.03
CA SER A 218 22.56 1.28 -24.29
C SER A 218 21.42 2.29 -24.49
N ARG A 219 21.74 3.55 -24.77
CA ARG A 219 20.75 4.58 -25.16
C ARG A 219 20.88 5.01 -26.63
N VAL A 220 21.60 4.22 -27.43
CA VAL A 220 21.85 4.51 -28.84
C VAL A 220 20.65 4.02 -29.65
N LYS A 221 19.86 4.92 -30.23
CA LYS A 221 18.64 4.59 -31.02
C LYS A 221 18.87 3.51 -32.07
N ALA A 222 20.04 3.52 -32.70
CA ALA A 222 20.39 2.50 -33.66
C ALA A 222 20.60 1.12 -33.03
N SER A 223 21.03 0.95 -31.79
CA SER A 223 21.41 -0.37 -31.24
C SER A 223 20.25 -1.38 -31.18
N ALA A 224 20.56 -2.67 -31.33
CA ALA A 224 19.62 -3.77 -31.06
C ALA A 224 19.46 -4.06 -29.56
N ASN A 225 20.27 -3.43 -28.71
CA ASN A 225 20.18 -3.47 -27.26
C ASN A 225 20.15 -2.04 -26.74
N ALA A 226 18.97 -1.41 -26.76
CA ALA A 226 18.77 -0.06 -26.29
C ALA A 226 17.38 0.20 -25.69
N ALA A 227 17.29 1.20 -24.83
CA ALA A 227 16.07 1.59 -24.13
C ALA A 227 16.11 3.06 -23.70
N ASN A 228 14.96 3.62 -23.32
CA ASN A 228 14.86 4.94 -22.70
C ASN A 228 14.85 4.84 -21.17
N TYR A 229 15.95 5.23 -20.54
CA TYR A 229 16.13 5.20 -19.09
C TYR A 229 17.13 6.28 -18.66
N TYR A 230 17.16 6.59 -17.36
CA TYR A 230 17.97 7.67 -16.81
C TYR A 230 19.42 7.23 -16.58
N THR A 231 20.36 8.14 -16.82
CA THR A 231 21.75 7.99 -16.35
C THR A 231 22.26 9.30 -15.76
N VAL A 232 22.76 10.21 -16.61
CA VAL A 232 23.24 11.55 -16.25
C VAL A 232 22.41 12.66 -16.90
N SER A 233 21.57 12.29 -17.87
CA SER A 233 20.70 13.19 -18.62
C SER A 233 19.56 12.40 -19.24
N TYR A 234 18.45 13.07 -19.55
CA TYR A 234 17.37 12.48 -20.33
C TYR A 234 17.71 12.46 -21.83
N LEU A 235 17.11 11.53 -22.58
CA LEU A 235 17.31 11.42 -24.04
C LEU A 235 16.47 12.41 -24.84
N ASP A 236 15.44 12.96 -24.20
CA ASP A 236 14.43 13.83 -24.80
C ASP A 236 14.08 14.92 -23.78
N PRO A 237 13.86 16.18 -24.20
CA PRO A 237 13.41 17.25 -23.30
C PRO A 237 12.04 16.98 -22.68
N TYR A 238 11.25 16.09 -23.27
CA TYR A 238 9.97 15.61 -22.72
C TYR A 238 10.11 14.29 -21.96
N PHE A 239 11.34 13.87 -21.70
CA PHE A 239 11.75 12.68 -20.93
C PHE A 239 11.37 11.32 -21.55
N LEU A 240 10.09 11.17 -21.91
CA LEU A 240 9.56 10.03 -22.65
C LEU A 240 10.09 10.07 -24.09
N LEU A 241 10.00 8.96 -24.82
CA LEU A 241 10.19 8.92 -26.26
C LEU A 241 8.89 8.48 -26.93
N GLU A 242 8.73 8.76 -28.22
CA GLU A 242 7.71 8.11 -29.02
C GLU A 242 7.89 6.59 -28.95
N VAL A 243 6.79 5.85 -28.83
CA VAL A 243 6.83 4.39 -28.78
C VAL A 243 7.53 3.85 -30.03
N GLY A 244 8.39 2.84 -29.84
CA GLY A 244 9.18 2.24 -30.92
C GLY A 244 10.42 3.03 -31.35
N SER A 245 10.84 4.04 -30.58
CA SER A 245 12.06 4.83 -30.87
C SER A 245 13.35 4.00 -30.96
N PHE A 246 13.34 2.76 -30.47
CA PHE A 246 14.42 1.77 -30.60
C PHE A 246 13.96 0.56 -31.45
N PRO A 247 13.76 0.70 -32.77
CA PRO A 247 13.07 -0.30 -33.59
C PRO A 247 13.82 -1.65 -33.71
N ARG A 248 15.12 -1.70 -33.35
CA ARG A 248 15.92 -2.93 -33.33
C ARG A 248 15.95 -3.63 -31.97
N ALA A 249 15.45 -3.00 -30.91
CA ALA A 249 15.52 -3.48 -29.53
C ALA A 249 14.33 -4.38 -29.15
N LEU A 250 14.03 -5.35 -30.00
CA LEU A 250 12.87 -6.23 -29.89
C LEU A 250 13.08 -7.31 -28.81
N SER A 251 12.00 -7.65 -28.09
CA SER A 251 11.94 -8.91 -27.35
C SER A 251 11.91 -10.12 -28.30
N ALA A 252 12.00 -11.33 -27.73
CA ALA A 252 11.91 -12.55 -28.54
C ALA A 252 10.56 -12.73 -29.23
N TYR A 253 9.50 -12.15 -28.67
CA TYR A 253 8.15 -12.13 -29.25
C TYR A 253 7.85 -10.87 -30.07
N GLY A 254 8.78 -9.93 -30.15
CA GLY A 254 8.68 -8.75 -31.02
C GLY A 254 8.03 -7.52 -30.39
N THR A 255 7.87 -7.48 -29.08
CA THR A 255 7.49 -6.26 -28.34
C THR A 255 8.66 -5.26 -28.26
N LEU A 256 8.34 -4.00 -28.04
CA LEU A 256 9.27 -2.88 -27.86
C LEU A 256 8.98 -2.13 -26.56
N ASP A 257 9.96 -1.34 -26.11
CA ASP A 257 9.87 -0.37 -25.00
C ASP A 257 9.62 -0.96 -23.59
N GLN A 258 9.52 -2.29 -23.44
CA GLN A 258 9.41 -2.92 -22.11
C GLN A 258 10.66 -2.71 -21.23
N ALA A 259 11.79 -2.32 -21.83
CA ALA A 259 13.03 -1.97 -21.14
C ALA A 259 13.06 -0.50 -20.68
N GLY A 260 12.10 0.33 -21.09
CA GLY A 260 12.13 1.77 -20.81
C GLY A 260 11.22 2.59 -21.72
N ASN A 261 11.02 3.85 -21.30
CA ASN A 261 9.84 4.72 -21.39
C ASN A 261 9.06 4.71 -20.07
N LEU A 262 8.08 3.85 -19.86
CA LEU A 262 7.35 3.76 -18.59
C LEU A 262 7.33 2.33 -18.06
N ALA A 263 7.35 2.19 -16.73
CA ALA A 263 6.98 0.93 -16.11
C ALA A 263 5.47 0.70 -16.36
N GLU A 264 5.03 -0.55 -16.49
CA GLU A 264 3.68 -0.83 -16.96
C GLU A 264 2.87 -1.58 -15.90
N TRP A 265 1.59 -1.20 -15.78
CA TRP A 265 0.63 -1.88 -14.92
C TRP A 265 0.50 -3.37 -15.28
N THR A 266 0.45 -4.21 -14.24
CA THR A 266 0.06 -5.62 -14.37
C THR A 266 -1.13 -5.90 -13.45
N GLU A 267 -1.83 -7.03 -13.68
CA GLU A 267 -2.85 -7.54 -12.74
C GLU A 267 -2.26 -8.07 -11.41
N GLY A 268 -0.94 -8.04 -11.25
CA GLY A 268 -0.28 -8.43 -10.01
C GLY A 268 -0.74 -7.57 -8.84
N LEU A 269 -1.02 -8.21 -7.71
CA LEU A 269 -1.35 -7.56 -6.45
C LEU A 269 -0.36 -8.11 -5.41
N ASN A 270 0.47 -7.22 -4.89
CA ASN A 270 1.24 -7.49 -3.69
C ASN A 270 0.53 -6.85 -2.49
N PRO A 271 0.07 -7.63 -1.52
CA PRO A 271 -0.56 -7.11 -0.32
C PRO A 271 0.31 -6.04 0.38
N PRO A 272 -0.28 -4.99 0.99
CA PRO A 272 -1.71 -4.79 1.23
C PRO A 272 -2.53 -4.22 0.07
N LEU A 273 -1.95 -3.35 -0.77
CA LEU A 273 -2.70 -2.58 -1.77
C LEU A 273 -1.85 -2.25 -3.01
N LEU A 274 -0.68 -2.91 -3.13
CA LEU A 274 0.32 -2.53 -4.11
C LEU A 274 0.10 -3.31 -5.39
N ARG A 275 -0.17 -2.60 -6.47
CA ARG A 275 -0.21 -3.23 -7.79
C ARG A 275 1.23 -3.43 -8.27
N SER A 276 1.47 -4.58 -8.88
CA SER A 276 2.77 -4.89 -9.48
C SER A 276 2.93 -4.14 -10.78
N LEU A 277 4.07 -3.48 -10.92
CA LEU A 277 4.56 -2.85 -12.13
C LEU A 277 5.74 -3.67 -12.66
N ARG A 278 5.89 -3.70 -13.99
CA ARG A 278 7.05 -4.34 -14.63
C ARG A 278 7.65 -3.45 -15.72
N GLY A 279 8.91 -3.68 -16.02
CA GLY A 279 9.69 -2.91 -17.00
C GLY A 279 10.59 -1.84 -16.40
N GLY A 280 11.21 -1.07 -17.27
CA GLY A 280 12.01 0.11 -16.92
C GLY A 280 11.23 1.39 -17.18
N ALA A 281 11.67 2.51 -16.61
CA ALA A 281 11.09 3.83 -16.83
C ALA A 281 12.17 4.84 -17.26
N PHE A 282 11.77 5.95 -17.87
CA PHE A 282 12.67 6.99 -18.32
C PHE A 282 13.51 7.60 -17.17
N ASN A 283 12.99 7.56 -15.94
CA ASN A 283 13.64 8.04 -14.72
C ASN A 283 14.32 6.94 -13.91
N SER A 284 14.23 5.67 -14.32
CA SER A 284 14.92 4.59 -13.63
C SER A 284 16.39 4.53 -14.05
N ASP A 285 17.25 4.19 -13.09
CA ASP A 285 18.68 3.98 -13.23
C ASP A 285 19.06 2.77 -14.11
N ASP A 286 18.11 1.88 -14.37
CA ASP A 286 18.25 0.66 -15.16
C ASP A 286 17.15 0.51 -16.22
N ALA A 287 17.40 -0.31 -17.23
CA ALA A 287 16.55 -0.50 -18.40
C ALA A 287 15.67 -1.75 -18.27
N GLY A 288 14.94 -1.87 -17.15
CA GLY A 288 14.04 -2.99 -16.89
C GLY A 288 14.76 -4.32 -16.69
N LEU A 289 15.73 -4.39 -15.77
CA LEU A 289 16.33 -5.65 -15.33
C LEU A 289 15.27 -6.63 -14.78
N ASN A 290 15.43 -7.92 -15.12
CA ASN A 290 14.51 -9.01 -14.79
C ASN A 290 14.54 -9.48 -13.30
N VAL A 291 14.49 -8.56 -12.34
CA VAL A 291 14.64 -8.85 -10.91
C VAL A 291 13.46 -9.62 -10.28
N PRO A 292 13.70 -10.35 -9.17
CA PRO A 292 12.65 -11.08 -8.44
C PRO A 292 11.59 -10.16 -7.82
N THR A 293 11.95 -8.95 -7.40
CA THR A 293 11.00 -8.03 -6.74
C THR A 293 10.36 -7.12 -7.79
N PRO A 294 9.02 -7.15 -7.98
CA PRO A 294 8.36 -6.20 -8.89
C PRO A 294 8.60 -4.75 -8.48
N ASN A 295 8.44 -3.84 -9.44
CA ASN A 295 8.20 -2.44 -9.11
C ASN A 295 6.82 -2.37 -8.45
N ARG A 296 6.64 -1.57 -7.39
CA ARG A 296 5.38 -1.48 -6.65
C ARG A 296 4.84 -0.07 -6.81
N ALA A 297 3.56 0.06 -7.17
CA ALA A 297 2.86 1.34 -7.12
C ALA A 297 1.85 1.35 -5.98
N TRP A 298 1.65 2.54 -5.43
CA TRP A 298 1.12 2.76 -4.08
C TRP A 298 -0.33 2.33 -3.96
N THR A 299 -1.11 2.49 -5.04
CA THR A 299 -2.50 2.08 -5.10
C THR A 299 -2.91 1.76 -6.55
N SER A 300 -4.08 1.15 -6.74
CA SER A 300 -4.73 1.05 -8.06
C SER A 300 -5.40 2.34 -8.54
N MET A 301 -5.30 3.42 -7.75
CA MET A 301 -5.90 4.73 -7.99
C MET A 301 -4.85 5.82 -8.24
N SER A 302 -3.55 5.51 -8.13
CA SER A 302 -2.50 6.52 -8.27
C SER A 302 -2.13 6.72 -9.73
N ASP A 303 -2.14 7.98 -10.14
CA ASP A 303 -1.71 8.44 -11.44
C ASP A 303 -0.23 8.82 -11.34
N GLU A 304 0.65 7.94 -11.78
CA GLU A 304 2.10 8.11 -11.67
C GLU A 304 2.72 8.55 -13.00
N ASN A 305 3.72 9.44 -12.95
CA ASN A 305 4.36 9.96 -14.15
C ASN A 305 5.31 8.97 -14.84
N ALA A 306 5.79 7.97 -14.09
CA ALA A 306 6.68 6.91 -14.55
C ALA A 306 5.94 5.59 -14.85
N VAL A 307 4.61 5.62 -14.87
CA VAL A 307 3.77 4.44 -15.11
C VAL A 307 2.88 4.62 -16.33
N GLY A 308 2.88 3.62 -17.19
CA GLY A 308 2.08 3.52 -18.41
C GLY A 308 1.28 2.23 -18.47
N ILE A 309 0.65 2.00 -19.63
CA ILE A 309 -0.27 0.88 -19.84
C ILE A 309 0.15 0.08 -21.07
N ARG A 310 0.19 -1.25 -20.93
CA ARG A 310 0.26 -2.21 -22.04
C ARG A 310 -0.91 -3.17 -21.97
N ILE A 311 -1.51 -3.46 -23.11
CA ILE A 311 -2.72 -4.28 -23.20
C ILE A 311 -2.37 -5.64 -23.76
N ALA A 312 -2.86 -6.68 -23.11
CA ALA A 312 -2.88 -8.04 -23.65
C ALA A 312 -4.27 -8.40 -24.18
N ALA A 313 -4.31 -9.43 -25.02
CA ALA A 313 -5.52 -9.85 -25.71
C ALA A 313 -5.53 -11.35 -25.90
N ALA A 314 -6.73 -11.94 -25.92
CA ALA A 314 -6.91 -13.33 -26.29
C ALA A 314 -6.51 -13.55 -27.77
N VAL A 315 -5.99 -14.73 -28.09
CA VAL A 315 -5.89 -15.17 -29.49
C VAL A 315 -7.31 -15.47 -29.97
N PRO A 316 -7.75 -14.98 -31.15
CA PRO A 316 -9.11 -15.27 -31.64
C PRO A 316 -9.41 -16.76 -31.64
N GLY A 317 -10.51 -17.17 -30.98
CA GLY A 317 -10.91 -18.57 -30.85
C GLY A 317 -10.22 -19.36 -29.71
N PHE A 318 -9.27 -18.75 -29.00
CA PHE A 318 -8.59 -19.34 -27.85
C PHE A 318 -8.78 -18.43 -26.64
N PRO A 319 -9.82 -18.65 -25.82
CA PRO A 319 -10.04 -17.85 -24.63
C PRO A 319 -8.86 -18.01 -23.68
N VAL A 320 -8.38 -16.89 -23.17
CA VAL A 320 -7.37 -16.88 -22.11
C VAL A 320 -8.08 -17.27 -20.81
N PRO A 321 -7.57 -18.27 -20.06
CA PRO A 321 -8.16 -18.63 -18.79
C PRO A 321 -8.07 -17.43 -17.84
N VAL A 322 -9.06 -17.34 -16.94
CA VAL A 322 -8.93 -16.43 -15.80
C VAL A 322 -7.67 -16.86 -15.04
N PRO A 323 -6.66 -15.99 -14.87
CA PRO A 323 -5.44 -16.36 -14.18
C PRO A 323 -5.83 -16.88 -12.80
N GLU A 324 -5.38 -18.08 -12.43
CA GLU A 324 -5.52 -18.47 -11.03
C GLU A 324 -4.83 -17.39 -10.21
N PRO A 325 -5.48 -16.87 -9.15
CA PRO A 325 -4.78 -16.04 -8.22
C PRO A 325 -3.50 -16.81 -7.81
N LYS A 326 -2.31 -16.21 -7.95
CA LYS A 326 -1.16 -16.63 -7.13
C LYS A 326 -1.50 -16.25 -5.69
N LEU A 327 -2.41 -17.03 -5.11
CA LEU A 327 -2.76 -17.01 -3.71
C LEU A 327 -1.56 -17.60 -2.99
N LEU A 328 -0.92 -16.82 -2.12
CA LEU A 328 -0.60 -17.38 -0.81
C LEU A 328 -1.91 -18.00 -0.33
N ALA A 329 -1.95 -19.34 -0.24
CA ALA A 329 -3.17 -20.11 -0.02
C ALA A 329 -4.12 -19.41 0.96
N THR A 330 -5.27 -18.93 0.48
CA THR A 330 -6.40 -18.56 1.34
C THR A 330 -7.56 -19.49 1.02
N GLU A 331 -7.61 -20.60 1.75
CA GLU A 331 -8.93 -20.99 2.23
C GLU A 331 -9.48 -19.81 3.05
N SER A 332 -10.78 -19.53 2.96
CA SER A 332 -11.47 -18.62 3.87
C SER A 332 -11.50 -19.26 5.26
N ALA A 333 -10.34 -19.34 5.90
CA ALA A 333 -10.23 -19.60 7.31
C ALA A 333 -10.67 -18.32 8.00
N VAL A 334 -11.45 -18.46 9.07
CA VAL A 334 -11.46 -17.49 10.16
C VAL A 334 -9.98 -17.21 10.46
N VAL A 335 -9.47 -16.05 10.04
CA VAL A 335 -8.07 -15.71 10.29
C VAL A 335 -7.98 -15.47 11.78
N ASP A 336 -7.47 -16.46 12.51
CA ASP A 336 -7.08 -16.26 13.89
C ASP A 336 -5.90 -15.29 13.90
N PHE A 337 -6.23 -14.01 14.05
CA PHE A 337 -5.26 -12.95 14.03
C PHE A 337 -4.33 -13.12 15.26
N PRO A 338 -3.02 -13.37 15.08
CA PRO A 338 -2.14 -13.61 16.20
C PRO A 338 -2.01 -12.35 17.06
N ARG A 339 -2.41 -12.46 18.32
CA ARG A 339 -2.29 -11.40 19.32
C ARG A 339 -1.08 -11.69 20.21
N ARG A 340 0.02 -11.01 19.94
CA ARG A 340 1.34 -11.12 20.57
C ARG A 340 1.70 -9.76 21.19
N PRO A 341 1.22 -9.49 22.41
CA PRO A 341 1.50 -8.24 23.10
C PRO A 341 3.00 -8.11 23.39
N TRP A 342 3.40 -6.86 23.57
CA TRP A 342 4.67 -6.53 24.18
C TRP A 342 4.66 -6.92 25.66
N ARG A 343 5.81 -7.35 26.17
CA ARG A 343 5.98 -7.75 27.58
C ARG A 343 6.82 -6.72 28.30
N ASP A 344 6.45 -6.40 29.54
CA ASP A 344 7.27 -5.56 30.42
C ASP A 344 8.60 -6.27 30.68
N PRO A 345 9.75 -5.68 30.33
CA PRO A 345 11.04 -6.32 30.53
C PRO A 345 11.39 -6.61 31.99
N GLN A 346 10.74 -5.93 32.94
CA GLN A 346 10.96 -6.13 34.36
C GLN A 346 10.29 -7.40 34.90
N ASN A 347 9.11 -7.76 34.39
CA ASN A 347 8.27 -8.81 34.98
C ASN A 347 7.71 -9.83 33.98
N GLY A 348 7.91 -9.64 32.67
CA GLY A 348 7.48 -10.54 31.60
C GLY A 348 5.97 -10.58 31.33
N LYS A 349 5.16 -9.79 32.05
CA LYS A 349 3.72 -9.69 31.81
C LYS A 349 3.43 -8.84 30.58
N PRO A 350 2.28 -9.05 29.90
CA PRO A 350 1.82 -8.13 28.87
C PRO A 350 1.84 -6.68 29.38
N PHE A 351 2.33 -5.77 28.56
CA PHE A 351 2.44 -4.35 28.87
C PHE A 351 1.83 -3.59 27.71
N PHE A 352 0.71 -2.91 27.95
CA PHE A 352 0.02 -2.10 26.94
C PHE A 352 0.55 -0.66 26.96
N PRO A 353 1.28 -0.20 25.93
CA PRO A 353 1.85 1.14 25.92
C PRO A 353 0.75 2.22 25.76
N LEU A 354 0.73 3.17 26.68
CA LEU A 354 0.12 4.49 26.55
C LEU A 354 1.27 5.48 26.51
N ALA A 355 1.72 5.79 25.30
CA ALA A 355 3.05 6.30 25.04
C ALA A 355 3.03 7.74 24.53
N TRP A 356 4.00 8.53 24.95
CA TRP A 356 4.16 9.90 24.48
C TRP A 356 5.62 10.09 24.03
N PHE A 357 5.81 10.76 22.89
CA PHE A 357 7.12 11.16 22.41
C PHE A 357 7.61 12.43 23.13
N SER A 358 8.89 12.46 23.49
CA SER A 358 9.60 13.67 23.91
C SER A 358 10.97 13.74 23.23
N HIS A 359 11.37 14.96 22.88
CA HIS A 359 12.68 15.24 22.29
C HIS A 359 13.81 15.31 23.33
N THR A 360 13.48 15.38 24.62
CA THR A 360 14.46 15.56 25.69
C THR A 360 14.17 14.66 26.89
N SER A 361 15.20 14.19 27.58
CA SER A 361 15.08 13.50 28.87
C SER A 361 14.76 14.47 30.03
N ASN A 362 13.69 15.26 29.91
CA ASN A 362 13.26 16.25 30.90
C ASN A 362 12.37 15.62 31.98
N GLU A 363 12.71 15.82 33.26
CA GLU A 363 11.89 15.30 34.37
C GLU A 363 10.48 15.89 34.41
N ALA A 364 10.30 17.16 33.99
CA ALA A 364 8.99 17.82 34.00
C ALA A 364 7.97 17.09 33.08
N ASP A 365 8.45 16.50 31.98
CA ASP A 365 7.61 15.72 31.07
C ASP A 365 7.06 14.49 31.78
N LEU A 366 7.83 13.85 32.67
CA LEU A 366 7.39 12.66 33.41
C LEU A 366 6.23 12.94 34.38
N ASP A 367 6.20 14.12 34.99
CA ASP A 367 5.10 14.53 35.86
C ASP A 367 3.82 14.76 35.05
N GLU A 368 3.94 15.43 33.90
CA GLU A 368 2.83 15.68 32.99
C GLU A 368 2.29 14.38 32.39
N LEU A 369 3.18 13.51 31.90
CA LEU A 369 2.87 12.16 31.42
C LEU A 369 2.04 11.38 32.42
N LYS A 370 2.51 11.38 33.68
CA LYS A 370 1.83 10.67 34.75
C LYS A 370 0.44 11.24 34.99
N ARG A 371 0.31 12.57 34.98
CA ARG A 371 -0.96 13.28 35.16
C ARG A 371 -1.94 12.99 34.03
N GLN A 372 -1.47 12.87 32.79
CA GLN A 372 -2.30 12.55 31.63
C GLN A 372 -2.61 11.05 31.51
N GLY A 373 -2.00 10.20 32.33
CA GLY A 373 -2.27 8.77 32.36
C GLY A 373 -1.39 7.90 31.47
N ALA A 374 -0.34 8.48 30.88
CA ALA A 374 0.68 7.72 30.14
C ALA A 374 1.43 6.75 31.06
N ASN A 375 1.96 5.68 30.48
CA ASN A 375 2.80 4.70 31.19
C ASN A 375 4.13 4.42 30.47
N LEU A 376 4.34 5.02 29.30
CA LEU A 376 5.57 4.93 28.54
C LEU A 376 5.94 6.30 27.95
N ILE A 377 7.23 6.61 27.91
CA ILE A 377 7.78 7.73 27.15
C ILE A 377 8.76 7.19 26.12
N LEU A 378 8.66 7.68 24.88
CA LEU A 378 9.70 7.50 23.86
C LEU A 378 10.55 8.77 23.84
N VAL A 379 11.85 8.62 24.09
CA VAL A 379 12.80 9.74 24.11
C VAL A 379 13.66 9.69 22.86
N VAL A 380 13.61 10.77 22.07
CA VAL A 380 14.33 10.96 20.79
C VAL A 380 15.71 11.60 21.01
N GLU A 381 16.09 11.90 22.26
CA GLU A 381 17.45 12.33 22.59
C GLU A 381 18.44 11.21 22.20
N SER A 382 19.04 11.37 21.03
CA SER A 382 19.95 10.39 20.44
C SER A 382 21.38 10.59 20.95
N TYR A 383 22.01 9.49 21.34
CA TYR A 383 23.43 9.46 21.72
C TYR A 383 24.35 9.32 20.50
N SER A 384 23.82 9.41 19.28
CA SER A 384 24.60 9.33 18.04
C SER A 384 25.43 10.58 17.75
N ASP A 385 25.10 11.70 18.36
CA ASP A 385 25.74 13.00 18.08
C ASP A 385 26.85 13.30 19.08
N VAL A 386 27.29 12.28 19.84
CA VAL A 386 28.39 12.38 20.79
C VAL A 386 29.70 12.34 20.02
N GLU A 387 30.38 13.47 19.94
CA GLU A 387 31.64 13.62 19.20
C GLU A 387 32.87 13.52 20.12
N THR A 388 32.67 13.65 21.45
CA THR A 388 33.75 13.69 22.44
C THR A 388 33.57 12.73 23.62
N GLU A 389 34.68 12.32 24.22
CA GLU A 389 34.68 11.46 25.42
C GLU A 389 34.10 12.18 26.64
N GLU A 390 34.28 13.49 26.75
CA GLU A 390 33.68 14.33 27.79
C GLU A 390 32.15 14.34 27.69
N GLU A 391 31.59 14.55 26.50
CA GLU A 391 30.14 14.49 26.25
C GLU A 391 29.61 13.10 26.65
N PHE A 392 30.24 12.03 26.18
CA PHE A 392 29.89 10.65 26.52
C PHE A 392 29.82 10.42 28.05
N LYS A 393 30.86 10.85 28.78
CA LYS A 393 30.95 10.70 30.24
C LYS A 393 29.88 11.49 30.99
N SER A 394 29.46 12.64 30.47
CA SER A 394 28.41 13.47 31.07
C SER A 394 27.00 12.89 30.85
N LEU A 395 26.81 12.18 29.74
CA LEU A 395 25.53 11.76 29.20
C LEU A 395 24.97 10.49 29.86
N THR A 396 25.86 9.54 30.19
CA THR A 396 25.44 8.28 30.84
C THR A 396 24.79 8.50 32.22
N PRO A 397 25.37 9.29 33.15
CA PRO A 397 24.73 9.57 34.44
C PRO A 397 23.40 10.33 34.30
N LYS A 398 23.27 11.22 33.31
CA LYS A 398 22.02 11.95 33.01
C LYS A 398 20.90 10.98 32.64
N MET A 399 21.16 10.01 31.76
CA MET A 399 20.18 8.99 31.40
C MET A 399 19.79 8.10 32.57
N VAL A 400 20.76 7.64 33.37
CA VAL A 400 20.47 6.85 34.57
C VAL A 400 19.58 7.65 35.53
N GLY A 401 19.89 8.92 35.77
CA GLY A 401 19.05 9.80 36.59
C GLY A 401 17.64 9.98 36.02
N PHE A 402 17.49 10.14 34.71
CA PHE A 402 16.17 10.21 34.07
C PHE A 402 15.38 8.90 34.23
N LEU A 403 16.04 7.75 34.01
CA LEU A 403 15.46 6.44 34.19
C LEU A 403 15.03 6.20 35.66
N ASP A 404 15.81 6.65 36.64
CA ASP A 404 15.44 6.62 38.06
C ASP A 404 14.14 7.40 38.31
N GLN A 405 14.02 8.59 37.72
CA GLN A 405 12.83 9.43 37.86
C GLN A 405 11.59 8.82 37.18
N ALA A 406 11.78 8.20 36.01
CA ALA A 406 10.72 7.47 35.33
C ALA A 406 10.27 6.25 36.16
N HIS A 407 11.22 5.51 36.75
CA HIS A 407 10.92 4.36 37.60
C HIS A 407 10.06 4.73 38.80
N LYS A 408 10.40 5.82 39.51
CA LYS A 408 9.62 6.33 40.66
C LYS A 408 8.16 6.62 40.31
N ARG A 409 7.88 6.98 39.06
CA ARG A 409 6.54 7.30 38.54
C ARG A 409 5.83 6.10 37.91
N ASN A 410 6.50 4.94 37.87
CA ASN A 410 6.09 3.76 37.13
C ASN A 410 5.85 4.06 35.64
N ILE A 411 6.78 4.81 35.04
CA ILE A 411 6.83 5.09 33.60
C ILE A 411 7.97 4.27 33.02
N ARG A 412 7.70 3.58 31.90
CA ARG A 412 8.69 2.87 31.10
C ARG A 412 9.30 3.83 30.06
N VAL A 413 10.56 3.61 29.70
CA VAL A 413 11.31 4.49 28.80
C VAL A 413 11.78 3.69 27.59
N LEU A 414 11.32 4.08 26.41
CA LEU A 414 11.82 3.64 25.12
C LEU A 414 12.80 4.71 24.63
N ILE A 415 14.03 4.33 24.30
CA ILE A 415 15.07 5.31 23.93
C ILE A 415 15.45 5.10 22.48
N GLN A 416 15.60 6.18 21.72
CA GLN A 416 16.20 6.07 20.40
C GLN A 416 17.67 5.66 20.54
N ALA A 417 18.04 4.51 19.98
CA ALA A 417 19.41 3.98 20.03
C ALA A 417 20.36 4.70 19.03
N GLY A 418 19.90 5.81 18.45
CA GLY A 418 20.64 6.66 17.54
C GLY A 418 21.07 5.99 16.24
N ASN A 419 21.88 6.71 15.47
CA ASN A 419 22.39 6.33 14.16
C ASN A 419 23.43 5.18 14.18
N LEU A 420 23.17 4.08 14.90
CA LEU A 420 24.03 2.90 14.95
C LEU A 420 24.31 2.37 13.53
N GLN A 421 23.27 2.28 12.71
CA GLN A 421 23.40 1.88 11.31
C GLN A 421 24.29 2.83 10.48
N GLU A 422 24.31 4.13 10.77
CA GLU A 422 25.15 5.10 10.05
C GLU A 422 26.60 5.01 10.56
N SER A 423 26.78 4.88 11.87
CA SER A 423 28.10 4.64 12.47
C SER A 423 28.75 3.36 11.94
N GLN A 424 27.95 2.31 11.70
CA GLN A 424 28.39 1.09 11.04
C GLN A 424 28.75 1.34 9.57
N ALA A 425 27.94 2.10 8.82
CA ALA A 425 28.22 2.44 7.44
C ALA A 425 29.53 3.22 7.28
N ASP A 426 29.81 4.12 8.24
CA ASP A 426 31.03 4.94 8.28
C ASP A 426 32.25 4.21 8.86
N ASN A 427 32.10 2.97 9.34
CA ASN A 427 33.11 2.23 10.11
C ASN A 427 33.64 3.00 11.33
N ASN A 428 32.79 3.78 11.99
CA ASN A 428 33.14 4.58 13.16
C ASN A 428 33.21 3.71 14.42
N ALA A 429 34.32 2.99 14.60
CA ALA A 429 34.52 2.08 15.72
C ALA A 429 34.42 2.76 17.11
N VAL A 430 34.75 4.05 17.20
CA VAL A 430 34.68 4.80 18.46
C VAL A 430 33.22 5.06 18.86
N ALA A 431 32.40 5.55 17.93
CA ALA A 431 30.98 5.77 18.18
C ALA A 431 30.24 4.46 18.55
N ILE A 432 30.54 3.37 17.84
CA ILE A 432 30.00 2.03 18.15
C ILE A 432 30.40 1.59 19.56
N GLU A 433 31.66 1.81 19.95
CA GLU A 433 32.15 1.44 21.28
C GLU A 433 31.47 2.25 22.39
N TRP A 434 31.30 3.55 22.19
CA TRP A 434 30.58 4.41 23.13
C TRP A 434 29.13 3.98 23.28
N LEU A 435 28.40 3.77 22.17
CA LEU A 435 27.02 3.29 22.22
C LEU A 435 26.93 1.94 22.95
N ARG A 436 27.85 1.01 22.68
CA ARG A 436 27.94 -0.27 23.37
C ARG A 436 28.12 -0.13 24.87
N GLN A 437 29.02 0.76 25.31
CA GLN A 437 29.25 1.01 26.73
C GLN A 437 28.03 1.64 27.40
N TRP A 438 27.39 2.60 26.74
CA TRP A 438 26.17 3.24 27.22
C TRP A 438 25.01 2.24 27.36
N VAL A 439 24.74 1.43 26.32
CA VAL A 439 23.74 0.36 26.37
C VAL A 439 24.02 -0.58 27.55
N LYS A 440 25.26 -1.03 27.72
CA LYS A 440 25.64 -1.89 28.85
C LYS A 440 25.47 -1.23 30.23
N ALA A 441 25.61 0.09 30.32
CA ALA A 441 25.41 0.83 31.56
C ALA A 441 23.92 0.91 31.95
N ILE A 442 23.01 1.03 30.97
CA ILE A 442 21.58 1.23 31.24
C ILE A 442 20.73 -0.05 31.13
N ARG A 443 21.22 -1.10 30.46
CA ARG A 443 20.42 -2.31 30.12
C ARG A 443 19.73 -3.01 31.29
N ASN A 444 20.27 -2.88 32.51
CA ASN A 444 19.71 -3.51 33.70
C ASN A 444 18.70 -2.62 34.44
N HIS A 445 18.46 -1.40 33.95
CA HIS A 445 17.58 -0.47 34.63
C HIS A 445 16.10 -0.91 34.49
N PRO A 446 15.30 -0.91 35.58
CA PRO A 446 13.92 -1.40 35.55
C PRO A 446 12.94 -0.52 34.75
N ALA A 447 13.21 0.78 34.62
CA ALA A 447 12.40 1.67 33.77
C ALA A 447 12.69 1.53 32.27
N LEU A 448 13.84 0.97 31.87
CA LEU A 448 14.13 0.80 30.45
C LEU A 448 13.11 -0.18 29.85
N PHE A 449 12.52 0.17 28.72
CA PHE A 449 11.58 -0.67 27.97
C PHE A 449 12.25 -1.31 26.76
N GLY A 450 13.07 -0.54 26.04
CA GLY A 450 13.70 -0.97 24.81
C GLY A 450 14.33 0.17 24.04
N TYR A 451 14.52 -0.07 22.75
CA TYR A 451 15.25 0.77 21.81
C TYR A 451 14.41 1.03 20.55
N GLN A 452 14.36 2.28 20.12
CA GLN A 452 13.89 2.65 18.78
C GLN A 452 15.11 2.83 17.88
N LEU A 453 15.17 2.13 16.74
CA LEU A 453 16.31 2.20 15.83
C LEU A 453 16.30 3.47 15.00
N TYR A 454 15.13 3.84 14.47
CA TYR A 454 15.02 4.93 13.52
C TYR A 454 13.62 5.51 13.49
N ASP A 455 13.57 6.74 12.97
CA ASP A 455 12.36 7.48 12.70
C ASP A 455 12.25 7.73 11.20
N GLU A 456 11.16 7.23 10.60
CA GLU A 456 10.76 7.46 9.22
C GLU A 456 11.84 7.08 8.16
N PRO A 457 12.35 5.83 8.17
CA PRO A 457 13.47 5.41 7.32
C PRO A 457 13.19 5.54 5.81
N GLU A 458 11.94 5.48 5.40
CA GLU A 458 11.48 5.60 4.01
C GLU A 458 11.92 6.89 3.32
N TYR A 459 12.06 8.00 4.04
CA TYR A 459 12.58 9.25 3.46
C TYR A 459 14.05 9.16 3.06
N ARG A 460 14.82 8.27 3.69
CA ARG A 460 16.25 8.08 3.39
C ARG A 460 16.45 7.13 2.20
N VAL A 461 15.64 6.09 2.10
CA VAL A 461 15.78 5.08 1.02
C VAL A 461 15.15 5.50 -0.31
N GLY A 462 14.23 6.47 -0.30
CA GLY A 462 13.58 7.02 -1.50
C GLY A 462 12.41 6.17 -2.01
N ALA A 463 11.48 6.80 -2.74
CA ALA A 463 10.27 6.16 -3.30
C ALA A 463 10.38 5.86 -4.82
N GLY A 464 11.60 5.91 -5.38
CA GLY A 464 11.85 5.80 -6.82
C GLY A 464 11.65 4.40 -7.39
N ILE A 465 11.43 4.35 -8.71
CA ILE A 465 11.35 3.11 -9.50
C ILE A 465 12.75 2.83 -10.06
N GLY A 466 13.39 1.72 -9.69
CA GLY A 466 14.73 1.39 -10.21
C GLY A 466 15.45 0.23 -9.49
N VAL A 467 16.63 -0.14 -9.98
CA VAL A 467 17.44 -1.25 -9.44
C VAL A 467 18.31 -0.76 -8.28
N GLU A 468 19.00 0.37 -8.40
CA GLU A 468 19.80 0.96 -7.34
C GLU A 468 18.91 1.40 -6.17
N GLU A 469 17.72 1.96 -6.41
CA GLU A 469 16.77 2.31 -5.34
C GLU A 469 16.36 1.05 -4.53
N ARG A 470 16.06 -0.07 -5.21
CA ARG A 470 15.77 -1.34 -4.52
C ARG A 470 16.98 -1.91 -3.79
N ARG A 471 18.19 -1.77 -4.34
CA ARG A 471 19.41 -2.16 -3.63
C ARG A 471 19.67 -1.28 -2.42
N SER A 472 19.37 0.02 -2.51
CA SER A 472 19.47 0.98 -1.42
C SER A 472 18.55 0.55 -0.27
N VAL A 473 17.28 0.24 -0.57
CA VAL A 473 16.33 -0.32 0.41
C VAL A 473 16.90 -1.59 1.05
N GLN A 474 17.35 -2.56 0.26
CA GLN A 474 17.91 -3.81 0.80
C GLN A 474 19.15 -3.58 1.67
N HIS A 475 20.07 -2.71 1.23
CA HIS A 475 21.27 -2.37 1.99
C HIS A 475 20.92 -1.74 3.34
N PHE A 476 19.89 -0.89 3.35
CA PHE A 476 19.38 -0.24 4.54
C PHE A 476 18.63 -1.21 5.48
N VAL A 477 17.86 -2.16 4.94
CA VAL A 477 17.29 -3.27 5.73
C VAL A 477 18.38 -4.14 6.34
N ASP A 478 19.41 -4.48 5.56
CA ASP A 478 20.55 -5.27 6.04
C ASP A 478 21.32 -4.54 7.15
N SER A 479 21.38 -3.20 7.13
CA SER A 479 21.99 -2.42 8.21
C SER A 479 21.14 -2.47 9.49
N PHE A 480 19.82 -2.43 9.39
CA PHE A 480 18.92 -2.57 10.54
C PHE A 480 19.00 -3.97 11.15
N MET A 481 19.12 -5.02 10.31
CA MET A 481 19.37 -6.39 10.79
C MET A 481 20.65 -6.47 11.64
N ARG A 482 21.74 -5.86 11.17
CA ARG A 482 23.01 -5.80 11.92
C ARG A 482 22.87 -5.00 13.21
N ALA A 483 22.27 -3.81 13.16
CA ALA A 483 22.04 -2.97 14.33
C ALA A 483 21.21 -3.70 15.41
N ARG A 484 20.12 -4.37 15.00
CA ARG A 484 19.31 -5.21 15.89
C ARG A 484 20.12 -6.35 16.51
N GLN A 485 20.93 -7.05 15.72
CA GLN A 485 21.77 -8.14 16.22
C GLN A 485 22.75 -7.64 17.28
N GLU A 486 23.47 -6.55 17.01
CA GLU A 486 24.43 -5.97 17.95
C GLU A 486 23.78 -5.46 19.23
N LEU A 487 22.65 -4.74 19.12
CA LEU A 487 21.89 -4.31 20.31
C LEU A 487 21.45 -5.51 21.15
N ARG A 488 21.07 -6.62 20.52
CA ARG A 488 20.70 -7.85 21.23
C ARG A 488 21.89 -8.55 21.89
N GLU A 489 23.09 -8.43 21.32
CA GLU A 489 24.34 -8.88 21.95
C GLU A 489 24.70 -8.01 23.17
N TRP A 490 24.42 -6.71 23.11
CA TRP A 490 24.73 -5.78 24.20
C TRP A 490 23.67 -5.79 25.31
N ASP A 491 22.39 -5.96 24.97
CA ASP A 491 21.27 -6.18 25.88
C ASP A 491 20.53 -7.49 25.51
N PRO A 492 20.89 -8.62 26.17
CA PRO A 492 20.34 -9.93 25.85
C PRO A 492 18.92 -10.16 26.37
N ASN A 493 18.29 -9.18 27.05
CA ASN A 493 16.93 -9.36 27.56
C ASN A 493 15.91 -9.45 26.39
N PRO A 494 15.26 -10.61 26.18
CA PRO A 494 14.40 -10.85 25.01
C PRO A 494 13.09 -10.04 25.04
N HIS A 495 12.79 -9.36 26.14
CA HIS A 495 11.62 -8.51 26.27
C HIS A 495 11.91 -7.04 25.95
N ARG A 496 13.18 -6.65 25.74
CA ARG A 496 13.52 -5.29 25.30
C ARG A 496 13.00 -5.08 23.90
N MET A 497 12.03 -4.18 23.75
CA MET A 497 11.49 -3.86 22.44
C MET A 497 12.57 -3.27 21.53
N ILE A 498 12.67 -3.75 20.29
CA ILE A 498 13.41 -3.08 19.23
C ILE A 498 12.40 -2.67 18.16
N SER A 499 12.16 -1.37 18.04
CA SER A 499 11.16 -0.82 17.12
C SER A 499 11.70 0.20 16.13
N VAL A 500 10.90 0.46 15.11
CA VAL A 500 11.08 1.52 14.11
C VAL A 500 9.78 2.30 14.04
N VAL A 501 9.86 3.62 13.90
CA VAL A 501 8.69 4.44 13.55
C VAL A 501 8.73 4.62 12.04
N PHE A 502 7.64 4.29 11.34
CA PHE A 502 7.47 4.55 9.92
C PHE A 502 6.53 5.73 9.75
N ASN A 503 6.90 6.74 8.95
CA ASN A 503 5.94 7.65 8.35
C ASN A 503 5.11 6.88 7.35
N LEU A 504 3.95 7.43 7.15
CA LEU A 504 3.00 6.97 6.20
C LEU A 504 3.29 7.48 4.78
N VAL A 505 4.36 6.97 4.18
CA VAL A 505 4.71 7.15 2.77
C VAL A 505 5.35 5.83 2.28
N PRO A 506 5.05 5.34 1.06
CA PRO A 506 4.19 4.17 0.78
C PRO A 506 4.41 2.87 1.55
N LEU A 507 3.30 2.12 1.67
CA LEU A 507 3.19 0.73 2.17
C LEU A 507 4.13 -0.31 1.54
N SER A 508 4.83 0.02 0.45
CA SER A 508 5.73 -0.90 -0.23
C SER A 508 7.04 -1.16 0.49
N THR A 509 7.51 -0.24 1.32
CA THR A 509 8.85 -0.34 1.93
C THR A 509 8.82 -1.05 3.28
N TRP A 510 7.89 -0.74 4.20
CA TRP A 510 7.91 -1.30 5.57
C TRP A 510 7.89 -2.84 5.62
N THR A 511 7.23 -3.53 4.67
CA THR A 511 7.24 -5.00 4.62
C THR A 511 8.65 -5.55 4.44
N ASP A 512 9.49 -4.82 3.70
CA ASP A 512 10.88 -5.20 3.46
C ASP A 512 11.71 -5.06 4.74
N PHE A 513 11.27 -4.23 5.70
CA PHE A 513 11.89 -4.07 7.02
C PHE A 513 11.43 -5.09 8.06
N LEU A 514 10.33 -5.82 7.86
CA LEU A 514 9.79 -6.79 8.83
C LEU A 514 10.81 -7.82 9.36
N PRO A 515 11.76 -8.33 8.55
CA PRO A 515 12.82 -9.17 9.07
C PRO A 515 13.69 -8.49 10.15
N SER A 516 13.87 -7.18 10.06
CA SER A 516 14.81 -6.38 10.87
C SER A 516 14.28 -5.82 12.18
N LEU A 517 12.99 -5.95 12.45
CA LEU A 517 12.32 -5.32 13.58
C LEU A 517 11.47 -6.31 14.38
N GLU A 518 11.21 -5.99 15.64
CA GLU A 518 10.38 -6.82 16.52
C GLU A 518 8.97 -6.24 16.70
N SER A 519 8.80 -4.94 16.46
CA SER A 519 7.52 -4.25 16.21
C SER A 519 7.85 -2.91 15.58
N PHE A 520 6.82 -2.18 15.19
CA PHE A 520 6.94 -0.84 14.66
C PHE A 520 5.79 0.03 15.13
N GLN A 521 5.98 1.32 15.00
CA GLN A 521 4.95 2.33 15.12
C GLN A 521 4.63 2.87 13.72
N ILE A 522 3.37 3.18 13.47
CA ILE A 522 2.94 3.83 12.23
C ILE A 522 2.56 5.26 12.56
N ASP A 523 3.32 6.20 12.03
CA ASP A 523 3.18 7.62 12.27
C ASP A 523 2.25 8.29 11.24
N ARG A 524 1.30 9.11 11.70
CA ARG A 524 0.42 9.87 10.79
C ARG A 524 -0.13 11.16 11.38
N TYR A 525 -0.24 12.15 10.50
CA TYR A 525 -0.88 13.46 10.69
C TYR A 525 -2.33 13.43 10.17
N PRO A 526 -3.34 13.46 11.05
CA PRO A 526 -4.74 13.34 10.61
C PRO A 526 -5.43 14.61 10.08
N LEU A 527 -4.76 15.78 10.02
CA LEU A 527 -5.48 17.01 10.38
C LEU A 527 -5.34 18.16 9.40
N ASP A 528 -5.48 17.91 8.10
CA ASP A 528 -5.63 18.99 7.12
C ASP A 528 -6.84 19.89 7.49
N VAL A 529 -6.63 21.22 7.52
CA VAL A 529 -7.66 22.21 7.86
C VAL A 529 -8.87 22.13 6.92
N GLU A 530 -8.67 21.71 5.67
CA GLU A 530 -9.72 21.61 4.65
C GLU A 530 -10.38 20.22 4.60
N GLN A 531 -9.83 19.22 5.29
CA GLN A 531 -10.43 17.89 5.34
C GLN A 531 -11.55 17.86 6.37
N ALA A 532 -12.74 17.43 5.92
CA ALA A 532 -13.89 17.21 6.79
C ALA A 532 -13.55 16.21 7.92
N TYR A 533 -14.42 16.14 8.93
CA TYR A 533 -14.40 15.08 9.95
C TYR A 533 -14.27 13.73 9.25
N PHE A 534 -13.11 13.08 9.35
CA PHE A 534 -12.76 11.87 8.59
C PHE A 534 -12.88 11.97 7.05
N GLY A 535 -12.65 13.16 6.49
CA GLY A 535 -12.97 13.54 5.11
C GLY A 535 -12.03 12.98 4.03
N HIS A 536 -12.61 12.19 3.13
CA HIS A 536 -12.31 11.99 1.70
C HIS A 536 -10.88 11.77 1.15
N ARG A 537 -9.84 11.72 1.97
CA ARG A 537 -8.58 11.01 1.66
C ARG A 537 -8.35 9.97 2.74
N GLY A 538 -8.70 8.73 2.42
CA GLY A 538 -8.70 7.61 3.35
C GLY A 538 -7.29 7.22 3.80
N ASP A 539 -6.70 8.01 4.69
CA ASP A 539 -5.32 7.77 5.14
C ASP A 539 -5.22 7.31 6.60
N TRP A 540 -6.31 7.38 7.39
CA TRP A 540 -6.33 6.79 8.73
C TRP A 540 -7.03 5.44 8.80
N GLY A 541 -8.18 5.30 8.12
CA GLY A 541 -8.83 4.01 7.93
C GLY A 541 -7.85 3.07 7.22
N PRO A 542 -7.62 3.21 5.91
CA PRO A 542 -6.85 2.27 5.09
C PRO A 542 -5.44 1.84 5.54
N LEU A 543 -4.83 2.42 6.57
CA LEU A 543 -3.40 2.27 6.86
C LEU A 543 -3.02 1.60 8.18
N MET A 544 -3.80 1.77 9.25
CA MET A 544 -3.90 0.68 10.23
C MET A 544 -4.73 -0.47 9.67
N MET A 545 -5.50 -0.25 8.59
CA MET A 545 -6.15 -1.28 7.77
C MET A 545 -5.22 -1.91 6.70
N ALA A 546 -4.02 -1.37 6.44
CA ALA A 546 -3.00 -2.02 5.61
C ALA A 546 -2.28 -3.13 6.39
N TRP A 547 -2.22 -2.99 7.71
CA TRP A 547 -2.24 -4.11 8.67
C TRP A 547 -3.66 -4.70 8.73
N SER A 548 -4.21 -5.13 7.59
CA SER A 548 -5.49 -5.85 7.59
C SER A 548 -5.34 -7.07 8.49
N MET A 549 -6.40 -7.53 9.16
CA MET A 549 -6.29 -8.76 9.97
C MET A 549 -5.66 -9.91 9.16
N ALA A 550 -5.92 -9.99 7.85
CA ALA A 550 -5.27 -10.97 6.99
C ALA A 550 -3.77 -10.71 6.79
N HIS A 551 -3.35 -9.47 6.51
CA HIS A 551 -1.96 -9.15 6.22
C HIS A 551 -1.09 -9.07 7.46
N GLY A 552 -1.60 -8.47 8.53
CA GLY A 552 -0.97 -8.53 9.84
C GLY A 552 -0.85 -9.98 10.33
N ALA A 553 -1.86 -10.82 10.10
CA ALA A 553 -1.74 -12.25 10.41
C ALA A 553 -0.67 -12.96 9.56
N ASN A 554 -0.60 -12.68 8.26
CA ASN A 554 0.44 -13.23 7.39
C ASN A 554 1.84 -12.75 7.81
N ALA A 555 2.02 -11.44 8.05
CA ALA A 555 3.26 -10.87 8.53
C ALA A 555 3.69 -11.50 9.86
N LEU A 556 2.78 -11.62 10.84
CA LEU A 556 3.07 -12.26 12.11
C LEU A 556 3.33 -13.77 11.96
N LYS A 557 2.69 -14.45 11.01
CA LYS A 557 2.93 -15.86 10.71
C LYS A 557 4.33 -16.06 10.11
N ASP A 558 4.67 -15.26 9.11
CA ASP A 558 5.94 -15.34 8.36
C ASP A 558 7.12 -14.80 9.19
N HIS A 559 6.85 -13.93 10.18
CA HIS A 559 7.82 -13.38 11.11
C HIS A 559 7.43 -13.68 12.58
N PRO A 560 7.76 -14.88 13.12
CA PRO A 560 7.42 -15.27 14.49
C PRO A 560 7.98 -14.36 15.59
N HIS A 561 9.06 -13.63 15.30
CA HIS A 561 9.67 -12.66 16.21
C HIS A 561 8.84 -11.37 16.33
N LEU A 562 8.03 -11.05 15.31
CA LEU A 562 7.22 -9.84 15.25
C LEU A 562 6.10 -9.86 16.29
N LYS A 563 5.90 -8.72 16.94
CA LYS A 563 4.81 -8.38 17.86
C LYS A 563 3.87 -7.39 17.18
N ASN A 564 2.68 -7.23 17.76
CA ASN A 564 1.67 -6.33 17.21
C ASN A 564 2.17 -4.87 17.21
N PRO A 565 2.00 -4.13 16.09
CA PRO A 565 2.41 -2.74 15.97
C PRO A 565 1.50 -1.82 16.77
N ALA A 566 1.87 -0.55 16.88
CA ALA A 566 1.07 0.48 17.52
C ALA A 566 0.87 1.70 16.60
N PRO A 567 -0.32 2.34 16.61
CA PRO A 567 -0.48 3.64 15.97
C PRO A 567 0.31 4.71 16.74
N CYS A 568 0.94 5.63 16.00
CA CYS A 568 1.51 6.87 16.49
C CYS A 568 0.74 8.05 15.88
N MET A 569 0.02 8.79 16.73
CA MET A 569 -0.82 9.91 16.31
C MET A 569 -0.11 11.24 16.56
N GLN A 570 -0.04 12.07 15.51
CA GLN A 570 0.57 13.39 15.58
C GLN A 570 -0.43 14.48 15.94
N GLY A 571 0.04 15.52 16.65
CA GLY A 571 -0.74 16.72 16.93
C GLY A 571 0.14 17.94 17.14
N VAL A 572 0.10 18.87 16.18
CA VAL A 572 0.92 20.10 16.16
C VAL A 572 0.15 21.38 16.50
N GLY A 573 -1.18 21.29 16.62
CA GLY A 573 -2.07 22.43 16.81
C GLY A 573 -2.22 23.32 15.57
N GLN A 574 -2.89 24.47 15.72
CA GLN A 574 -3.24 25.40 14.63
C GLN A 574 -2.04 26.20 14.06
N ALA A 575 -0.82 25.94 14.52
CA ALA A 575 0.35 26.79 14.25
C ALA A 575 1.08 26.46 12.95
N PHE A 576 0.77 25.34 12.29
CA PHE A 576 1.46 24.94 11.07
C PHE A 576 0.80 25.60 9.85
N THR A 577 1.57 26.43 9.13
CA THR A 577 1.10 27.17 7.95
C THR A 577 1.87 26.79 6.69
N ASP A 578 1.24 26.91 5.53
CA ASP A 578 1.88 26.71 4.23
C ASP A 578 2.85 27.87 3.91
N GLY A 579 3.58 27.78 2.80
CA GLY A 579 4.46 28.85 2.33
C GLY A 579 3.75 30.19 2.00
N LYS A 580 2.42 30.25 2.10
CA LYS A 580 1.57 31.43 1.91
C LYS A 580 0.94 31.92 3.24
N GLY A 581 1.21 31.26 4.36
CA GLY A 581 0.71 31.62 5.68
C GLY A 581 -0.70 31.07 6.02
N ASN A 582 -1.26 30.19 5.21
CA ASN A 582 -2.55 29.55 5.51
C ASN A 582 -2.36 28.37 6.47
N PRO A 583 -3.22 28.17 7.48
CA PRO A 583 -3.13 27.01 8.35
C PRO A 583 -3.33 25.72 7.54
N VAL A 584 -2.36 24.82 7.61
CA VAL A 584 -2.43 23.49 6.99
C VAL A 584 -3.04 22.50 7.97
N TRP A 585 -2.75 22.66 9.26
CA TRP A 585 -3.14 21.68 10.28
C TRP A 585 -4.08 22.24 11.36
N ARG A 586 -5.01 21.42 11.83
CA ARG A 586 -5.89 21.73 12.98
C ARG A 586 -5.61 20.86 14.20
N THR A 587 -6.15 21.25 15.35
CA THR A 587 -6.18 20.43 16.57
C THR A 587 -7.12 19.23 16.38
N PRO A 588 -6.73 17.99 16.73
CA PRO A 588 -7.62 16.83 16.67
C PRO A 588 -8.72 16.95 17.71
N LEU A 589 -9.92 16.55 17.31
CA LEU A 589 -11.04 16.37 18.23
C LEU A 589 -10.82 15.09 19.04
N TYR A 590 -11.35 15.05 20.25
CA TYR A 590 -11.22 13.88 21.11
C TYR A 590 -11.80 12.62 20.46
N GLU A 591 -12.94 12.77 19.78
CA GLU A 591 -13.63 11.68 19.08
C GLU A 591 -12.77 11.11 17.95
N GLU A 592 -11.97 11.94 17.28
CA GLU A 592 -11.04 11.48 16.23
C GLU A 592 -9.89 10.68 16.84
N SER A 593 -9.26 11.19 17.90
CA SER A 593 -8.22 10.46 18.65
C SER A 593 -8.76 9.15 19.21
N ARG A 594 -9.99 9.15 19.73
CA ARG A 594 -10.67 7.97 20.26
C ARG A 594 -10.92 6.94 19.15
N TYR A 595 -11.48 7.36 18.02
CA TYR A 595 -11.69 6.49 16.87
C TYR A 595 -10.38 5.89 16.35
N MET A 596 -9.35 6.70 16.15
CA MET A 596 -8.04 6.24 15.66
C MET A 596 -7.41 5.20 16.59
N ALA A 597 -7.49 5.41 17.90
CA ALA A 597 -7.00 4.43 18.87
C ALA A 597 -7.80 3.12 18.81
N TYR A 598 -9.13 3.17 18.96
CA TYR A 598 -9.92 1.93 19.07
C TYR A 598 -10.06 1.16 17.75
N SER A 599 -10.21 1.85 16.62
CA SER A 599 -10.23 1.20 15.30
C SER A 599 -8.94 0.39 15.08
N SER A 600 -7.77 0.97 15.40
CA SER A 600 -6.47 0.30 15.38
C SER A 600 -6.42 -0.95 16.29
N LEU A 601 -6.96 -0.86 17.50
CA LEU A 601 -6.96 -1.99 18.44
C LEU A 601 -7.85 -3.15 17.94
N THR A 602 -8.98 -2.83 17.31
CA THR A 602 -9.86 -3.85 16.72
C THR A 602 -9.28 -4.54 15.50
N THR A 603 -8.27 -3.95 14.84
CA THR A 603 -7.53 -4.57 13.73
C THR A 603 -6.22 -5.20 14.16
N GLY A 604 -5.96 -5.27 15.47
CA GLY A 604 -4.84 -6.02 16.02
C GLY A 604 -3.59 -5.20 16.34
N ALA A 605 -3.73 -3.89 16.52
CA ALA A 605 -2.69 -3.08 17.15
C ALA A 605 -2.55 -3.41 18.66
N TRP A 606 -1.39 -3.08 19.22
CA TRP A 606 -1.10 -3.19 20.65
C TRP A 606 -0.39 -1.94 21.15
N GLY A 607 -1.13 -1.12 21.92
CA GLY A 607 -0.67 0.17 22.42
C GLY A 607 -1.17 1.35 21.62
N VAL A 608 -0.91 2.54 22.15
CA VAL A 608 -1.28 3.83 21.56
C VAL A 608 -0.14 4.81 21.83
N PHE A 609 0.37 5.44 20.78
CA PHE A 609 1.44 6.43 20.86
C PHE A 609 0.95 7.80 20.37
N HIS A 610 1.45 8.87 20.98
CA HIS A 610 1.17 10.25 20.56
C HIS A 610 2.44 11.09 20.45
N TRP A 611 2.57 11.80 19.34
CA TRP A 611 3.59 12.81 19.10
C TRP A 611 2.95 14.19 19.04
N ILE A 612 2.88 14.86 20.20
CA ILE A 612 2.07 16.09 20.34
C ILE A 612 2.83 17.33 20.83
N HIS A 613 4.11 17.20 21.21
CA HIS A 613 4.96 18.33 21.60
C HIS A 613 6.13 18.45 20.62
N TRP A 614 6.08 19.47 19.76
CA TRP A 614 7.06 19.69 18.71
C TRP A 614 8.08 20.79 19.09
N PRO A 615 9.39 20.59 18.87
CA PRO A 615 10.40 21.59 19.12
C PRO A 615 10.14 22.84 18.28
N GLY A 616 10.15 24.01 18.92
CA GLY A 616 9.88 25.29 18.25
C GLY A 616 8.39 25.62 18.07
N PHE A 617 7.47 24.74 18.48
CA PHE A 617 6.03 25.00 18.48
C PHE A 617 5.51 25.24 19.90
N PRO A 618 4.53 26.14 20.08
CA PRO A 618 3.93 26.37 21.38
C PRO A 618 3.15 25.14 21.86
N PRO A 619 3.17 24.83 23.17
CA PRO A 619 2.34 23.75 23.72
C PRO A 619 0.85 23.95 23.41
N SER A 620 0.12 22.84 23.25
CA SER A 620 -1.32 22.86 23.00
C SER A 620 -2.08 22.18 24.15
N PRO A 621 -2.58 22.94 25.14
CA PRO A 621 -3.32 22.37 26.27
C PRO A 621 -4.54 21.55 25.86
N THR A 622 -5.16 21.89 24.72
CA THR A 622 -6.30 21.16 24.18
C THR A 622 -5.89 19.77 23.69
N ILE A 623 -4.74 19.63 23.04
CA ILE A 623 -4.22 18.34 22.60
C ILE A 623 -3.87 17.48 23.82
N ASP A 624 -3.16 18.07 24.80
CA ASP A 624 -2.81 17.39 26.05
C ASP A 624 -4.07 16.88 26.78
N ALA A 625 -5.12 17.70 26.85
CA ALA A 625 -6.38 17.33 27.48
C ALA A 625 -7.13 16.21 26.73
N ASN A 626 -7.15 16.24 25.40
CA ASN A 626 -7.80 15.20 24.60
C ASN A 626 -7.06 13.85 24.69
N VAL A 627 -5.73 13.87 24.57
CA VAL A 627 -4.89 12.69 24.73
C VAL A 627 -4.98 12.14 26.16
N GLY A 628 -4.94 13.03 27.16
CA GLY A 628 -5.15 12.67 28.55
C GLY A 628 -6.50 12.00 28.78
N ARG A 629 -7.59 12.59 28.27
CA ARG A 629 -8.93 12.00 28.36
C ARG A 629 -8.98 10.59 27.77
N LEU A 630 -8.38 10.38 26.60
CA LEU A 630 -8.29 9.06 25.96
C LEU A 630 -7.46 8.07 26.79
N TYR A 631 -6.33 8.49 27.35
CA TYR A 631 -5.48 7.62 28.17
C TYR A 631 -6.20 7.20 29.45
N HIS A 632 -6.87 8.12 30.15
CA HIS A 632 -7.66 7.76 31.32
C HIS A 632 -8.77 6.75 31.00
N GLU A 633 -9.41 6.86 29.83
CA GLU A 633 -10.38 5.86 29.36
C GLU A 633 -9.70 4.50 29.11
N LEU A 634 -8.64 4.45 28.31
CA LEU A 634 -7.91 3.21 28.01
C LEU A 634 -7.33 2.55 29.27
N ARG A 635 -6.97 3.34 30.29
CA ARG A 635 -6.52 2.83 31.59
C ARG A 635 -7.57 1.99 32.29
N THR A 636 -8.86 2.26 32.10
CA THR A 636 -9.94 1.43 32.65
C THR A 636 -9.97 0.02 32.05
N LEU A 637 -9.43 -0.13 30.83
CA LEU A 637 -9.38 -1.38 30.08
C LEU A 637 -8.04 -2.12 30.22
N LEU A 638 -7.00 -1.51 30.82
CA LEU A 638 -5.67 -2.12 30.96
C LEU A 638 -5.70 -3.53 31.57
N PRO A 639 -6.44 -3.81 32.66
CA PRO A 639 -6.52 -5.17 33.19
C PRO A 639 -7.06 -6.16 32.16
N ALA A 640 -8.04 -5.74 31.35
CA ALA A 640 -8.64 -6.58 30.34
C ALA A 640 -7.70 -6.83 29.14
N PHE A 641 -6.98 -5.80 28.69
CA PHE A 641 -5.93 -5.93 27.66
C PHE A 641 -4.84 -6.90 28.12
N GLU A 642 -4.32 -6.74 29.34
CA GLU A 642 -3.23 -7.56 29.85
C GLU A 642 -3.65 -9.01 30.13
N GLN A 643 -4.92 -9.24 30.50
CA GLN A 643 -5.45 -10.56 30.81
C GLN A 643 -5.82 -11.38 29.57
N SER A 644 -6.47 -10.75 28.58
CA SER A 644 -7.25 -11.49 27.59
C SER A 644 -6.98 -11.12 26.14
N TYR A 645 -6.11 -10.13 25.87
CA TYR A 645 -5.79 -9.78 24.49
C TYR A 645 -5.19 -10.95 23.72
N GLU A 646 -4.24 -11.71 24.30
CA GLU A 646 -3.68 -12.89 23.63
C GLU A 646 -4.73 -13.95 23.29
N ASN A 647 -5.76 -14.08 24.14
CA ASN A 647 -6.79 -15.10 24.04
C ASN A 647 -8.18 -14.48 24.26
N PRO A 648 -8.80 -13.91 23.22
CA PRO A 648 -10.12 -13.28 23.35
C PRO A 648 -11.13 -14.24 23.99
N PRO A 649 -11.90 -13.78 24.99
CA PRO A 649 -12.69 -14.68 25.85
C PRO A 649 -13.99 -15.18 25.20
N PHE A 650 -14.41 -14.56 24.10
CA PHE A 650 -15.59 -14.95 23.33
C PHE A 650 -15.44 -14.50 21.88
N THR A 651 -16.27 -15.09 21.02
CA THR A 651 -16.35 -14.73 19.60
C THR A 651 -17.54 -13.81 19.36
N VAL A 652 -17.38 -12.91 18.39
CA VAL A 652 -18.39 -11.90 18.05
C VAL A 652 -18.80 -12.12 16.60
N ARG A 653 -20.11 -12.16 16.37
CA ARG A 653 -20.71 -12.05 15.05
C ARG A 653 -21.56 -10.79 15.02
N HIS A 654 -21.53 -10.09 13.91
CA HIS A 654 -22.39 -8.92 13.72
C HIS A 654 -23.17 -9.06 12.42
N ASN A 655 -24.36 -8.46 12.41
CA ASN A 655 -25.18 -8.35 11.22
C ASN A 655 -25.78 -6.96 11.12
N HIS A 656 -25.82 -6.41 9.91
CA HIS A 656 -26.48 -5.15 9.56
C HIS A 656 -27.09 -5.31 8.16
N GLU A 657 -28.21 -4.63 7.88
CA GLU A 657 -28.91 -4.67 6.59
C GLU A 657 -29.26 -6.10 6.10
N GLY A 658 -29.48 -7.03 7.02
CA GLY A 658 -29.79 -8.44 6.71
C GLY A 658 -28.60 -9.28 6.22
N ILE A 659 -27.38 -8.74 6.22
CA ILE A 659 -26.16 -9.46 5.85
C ILE A 659 -25.44 -9.91 7.12
N THR A 660 -25.18 -11.21 7.23
CA THR A 660 -24.23 -11.77 8.21
C THR A 660 -22.93 -12.02 7.47
N ARG A 661 -21.81 -11.43 7.90
CA ARG A 661 -20.49 -11.68 7.31
C ARG A 661 -19.59 -12.39 8.31
N ASP A 662 -19.00 -13.50 7.90
CA ASP A 662 -17.79 -14.04 8.50
C ASP A 662 -16.62 -13.48 7.67
N PHE A 663 -15.66 -12.82 8.34
CA PHE A 663 -14.61 -11.94 7.80
C PHE A 663 -14.19 -12.17 6.33
N LEU A 664 -14.32 -11.11 5.51
CA LEU A 664 -13.81 -11.06 4.15
C LEU A 664 -12.34 -10.64 4.16
N THR A 665 -11.53 -11.37 3.41
CA THR A 665 -10.10 -11.14 3.21
C THR A 665 -9.87 -9.92 2.31
N ASP A 666 -8.90 -9.09 2.70
CA ASP A 666 -8.24 -8.00 1.93
C ASP A 666 -8.85 -6.58 2.04
N ALA A 667 -9.95 -6.39 2.78
CA ALA A 667 -10.40 -5.09 3.28
C ALA A 667 -10.62 -5.18 4.79
N VAL A 668 -10.43 -4.07 5.53
CA VAL A 668 -10.93 -4.07 6.90
C VAL A 668 -12.45 -3.98 6.86
N ALA A 669 -13.07 -4.86 7.63
CA ALA A 669 -14.51 -4.97 7.69
C ALA A 669 -15.15 -3.63 8.05
N ASP A 670 -16.31 -3.38 7.44
CA ASP A 670 -17.19 -2.24 7.72
C ASP A 670 -17.38 -2.04 9.23
N ILE A 671 -17.43 -3.13 9.99
CA ILE A 671 -17.39 -3.14 11.45
C ILE A 671 -16.29 -4.10 11.92
N THR A 672 -15.47 -3.65 12.88
CA THR A 672 -14.44 -4.47 13.54
C THR A 672 -14.67 -4.58 15.03
N THR A 673 -14.20 -5.67 15.65
CA THR A 673 -14.49 -5.96 17.05
C THR A 673 -13.29 -6.48 17.82
N LEU A 674 -13.20 -6.14 19.10
CA LEU A 674 -12.24 -6.71 20.05
C LEU A 674 -12.97 -7.14 21.32
N ALA A 675 -12.87 -8.43 21.64
CA ALA A 675 -13.41 -9.02 22.87
C ALA A 675 -12.32 -9.12 23.93
N LEU A 676 -12.62 -8.66 25.15
CA LEU A 676 -11.70 -8.70 26.29
C LEU A 676 -12.45 -9.10 27.56
N GLU A 677 -11.72 -9.50 28.60
CA GLU A 677 -12.23 -9.69 29.95
C GLU A 677 -11.19 -9.29 31.00
N ASP A 678 -11.68 -8.74 32.11
CA ASP A 678 -10.93 -8.67 33.37
C ASP A 678 -11.56 -9.62 34.41
N GLU A 679 -11.23 -9.47 35.69
CA GLU A 679 -11.82 -10.27 36.77
C GLU A 679 -13.35 -10.11 36.90
N LYS A 680 -13.90 -8.93 36.60
CA LYS A 680 -15.28 -8.53 36.92
C LYS A 680 -16.19 -8.42 35.71
N ASN A 681 -15.64 -8.10 34.55
CA ASN A 681 -16.39 -7.72 33.36
C ASN A 681 -15.86 -8.40 32.10
N TYR A 682 -16.77 -8.60 31.15
CA TYR A 682 -16.45 -8.74 29.74
C TYR A 682 -16.55 -7.37 29.07
N TYR A 683 -15.66 -7.12 28.11
CA TYR A 683 -15.68 -5.93 27.28
C TYR A 683 -15.78 -6.32 25.81
N LEU A 684 -16.57 -5.55 25.06
CA LEU A 684 -16.64 -5.66 23.60
C LEU A 684 -16.46 -4.28 23.01
N VAL A 685 -15.33 -4.06 22.35
CA VAL A 685 -15.09 -2.88 21.51
C VAL A 685 -15.67 -3.17 20.13
N VAL A 686 -16.49 -2.25 19.61
CA VAL A 686 -17.04 -2.27 18.25
C VAL A 686 -16.72 -0.96 17.58
N SER A 687 -16.12 -1.00 16.39
CA SER A 687 -15.74 0.17 15.58
C SER A 687 -16.45 0.12 14.24
N ASP A 688 -17.12 1.20 13.84
CA ASP A 688 -17.64 1.39 12.47
C ASP A 688 -16.62 2.16 11.63
N ASN A 689 -16.14 1.49 10.58
CA ASN A 689 -15.06 1.97 9.73
C ASN A 689 -15.51 2.40 8.34
N SER A 690 -16.83 2.48 8.06
CA SER A 690 -17.28 2.73 6.67
C SER A 690 -18.45 3.72 6.51
N GLY A 691 -19.60 3.49 7.13
CA GLY A 691 -20.88 4.02 6.63
C GLY A 691 -21.85 4.41 7.72
N VAL A 692 -23.15 4.37 7.45
CA VAL A 692 -24.18 4.54 8.48
C VAL A 692 -25.06 3.31 8.48
N PHE A 693 -25.06 2.59 9.59
CA PHE A 693 -25.84 1.40 9.81
C PHE A 693 -26.99 1.69 10.77
N LYS A 694 -28.22 1.32 10.39
CA LYS A 694 -29.41 1.59 11.22
C LYS A 694 -29.74 0.45 12.18
N ASP A 695 -29.22 -0.75 11.92
CA ASP A 695 -29.68 -2.00 12.51
C ASP A 695 -28.55 -2.99 12.85
N VAL A 696 -27.47 -2.50 13.46
CA VAL A 696 -26.36 -3.35 13.91
C VAL A 696 -26.82 -4.24 15.07
N THR A 697 -26.73 -5.56 14.88
CA THR A 697 -26.99 -6.56 15.91
C THR A 697 -25.69 -7.31 16.22
N LEU A 698 -25.38 -7.49 17.51
CA LEU A 698 -24.17 -8.18 17.96
C LEU A 698 -24.54 -9.50 18.63
N ARG A 699 -23.88 -10.58 18.24
CA ARG A 699 -24.08 -11.94 18.73
C ARG A 699 -22.79 -12.46 19.32
N LEU A 700 -22.82 -12.77 20.61
CA LEU A 700 -21.65 -13.07 21.42
C LEU A 700 -21.69 -14.54 21.84
N LYS A 701 -20.70 -15.32 21.40
CA LYS A 701 -20.63 -16.77 21.65
C LYS A 701 -19.42 -17.10 22.50
N GLY A 702 -19.65 -17.76 23.64
CA GLY A 702 -18.62 -18.19 24.59
C GLY A 702 -18.62 -17.47 25.95
N LEU A 703 -19.46 -16.46 26.14
CA LEU A 703 -19.61 -15.75 27.42
C LEU A 703 -20.04 -16.70 28.55
N LYS A 704 -19.28 -16.72 29.66
CA LYS A 704 -19.54 -17.55 30.84
C LYS A 704 -20.26 -16.73 31.91
N LEU A 705 -21.53 -16.41 31.65
CA LEU A 705 -22.37 -15.64 32.58
C LEU A 705 -23.21 -16.54 33.47
N ALA A 706 -23.40 -16.14 34.73
CA ALA A 706 -24.29 -16.84 35.65
C ALA A 706 -25.76 -16.60 35.26
N ASN A 707 -26.50 -17.68 35.00
CA ASN A 707 -27.90 -17.70 34.56
C ASN A 707 -28.14 -17.16 33.14
N GLN A 708 -29.05 -17.80 32.38
CA GLN A 708 -29.41 -17.45 31.00
C GLN A 708 -30.53 -16.37 30.92
N ASN A 709 -30.64 -15.51 31.94
CA ASN A 709 -31.63 -14.42 31.98
C ASN A 709 -31.10 -13.17 31.26
N SER A 710 -31.99 -12.27 30.85
CA SER A 710 -31.58 -10.98 30.25
C SER A 710 -30.69 -10.16 31.19
N ARG A 711 -29.69 -9.45 30.65
CA ARG A 711 -28.72 -8.65 31.41
C ARG A 711 -28.42 -7.32 30.72
N PRO A 712 -28.10 -6.23 31.44
CA PRO A 712 -27.68 -4.99 30.82
C PRO A 712 -26.26 -5.13 30.21
N ALA A 713 -26.07 -4.50 29.07
CA ALA A 713 -24.78 -4.18 28.48
C ALA A 713 -24.70 -2.65 28.37
N GLU A 714 -23.83 -2.03 29.16
CA GLU A 714 -23.65 -0.58 29.22
C GLU A 714 -22.56 -0.16 28.22
N VAL A 715 -22.64 1.03 27.63
CA VAL A 715 -21.55 1.58 26.81
C VAL A 715 -20.67 2.48 27.67
N LEU A 716 -19.38 2.16 27.75
CA LEU A 716 -18.41 2.87 28.59
C LEU A 716 -18.38 4.37 28.24
N ASN A 717 -18.45 5.22 29.27
CA ASN A 717 -18.46 6.68 29.17
C ASN A 717 -19.64 7.27 28.39
N GLU A 718 -20.68 6.48 28.15
CA GLU A 718 -21.91 6.90 27.48
C GLU A 718 -23.14 6.62 28.36
N SER A 719 -24.22 7.37 28.15
CA SER A 719 -25.40 7.35 29.01
C SER A 719 -26.48 6.34 28.56
N TRP A 720 -26.12 5.38 27.72
CA TRP A 720 -27.06 4.41 27.18
C TRP A 720 -26.55 2.97 27.32
N GLU A 721 -27.52 2.06 27.37
CA GLU A 721 -27.31 0.63 27.53
C GLU A 721 -28.31 -0.12 26.64
N LYS A 722 -28.07 -1.43 26.47
CA LYS A 722 -29.03 -2.35 25.86
C LYS A 722 -29.22 -3.56 26.76
N THR A 723 -30.43 -4.08 26.77
CA THR A 723 -30.70 -5.39 27.36
C THR A 723 -30.22 -6.48 26.40
N MET A 724 -29.25 -7.25 26.87
CA MET A 724 -28.73 -8.43 26.20
C MET A 724 -29.60 -9.65 26.53
N THR A 725 -29.93 -10.47 25.53
CA THR A 725 -30.79 -11.66 25.67
C THR A 725 -30.05 -12.91 25.26
N TYR A 726 -30.30 -14.04 25.94
CA TYR A 726 -29.70 -15.32 25.57
C TYR A 726 -30.58 -16.04 24.56
N ALA A 727 -30.00 -16.50 23.46
CA ALA A 727 -30.64 -17.30 22.41
C ALA A 727 -30.22 -18.78 22.57
N PRO A 728 -31.08 -19.65 23.16
CA PRO A 728 -30.70 -21.03 23.49
C PRO A 728 -30.38 -21.89 22.26
N GLU A 729 -31.07 -21.64 21.15
CA GLU A 729 -30.91 -22.36 19.87
C GLU A 729 -29.48 -22.23 19.31
N SER A 730 -28.88 -21.04 19.41
CA SER A 730 -27.52 -20.78 18.91
C SER A 730 -26.44 -20.78 20.00
N GLY A 731 -26.85 -20.75 21.27
CA GLY A 731 -25.96 -20.64 22.42
C GLY A 731 -25.27 -19.27 22.53
N GLU A 732 -25.93 -18.21 22.04
CA GLU A 732 -25.37 -16.86 21.92
C GLU A 732 -26.10 -15.85 22.80
N TRP A 733 -25.39 -14.82 23.22
CA TRP A 733 -25.98 -13.61 23.77
C TRP A 733 -26.15 -12.57 22.66
N VAL A 734 -27.28 -11.88 22.65
CA VAL A 734 -27.65 -10.94 21.60
C VAL A 734 -27.83 -9.54 22.19
N ILE A 735 -27.02 -8.59 21.73
CA ILE A 735 -27.28 -7.16 21.90
C ILE A 735 -28.13 -6.74 20.69
N GLY A 736 -29.36 -6.29 20.98
CA GLY A 736 -30.34 -5.98 19.94
C GLY A 736 -29.93 -4.81 19.03
N PRO A 737 -30.70 -4.59 17.94
CA PRO A 737 -30.39 -3.58 16.94
C PRO A 737 -30.14 -2.19 17.54
N HIS A 738 -29.10 -1.54 17.04
CA HIS A 738 -28.78 -0.13 17.28
C HIS A 738 -28.13 0.49 16.05
N ALA A 739 -28.16 1.81 15.97
CA ALA A 739 -27.51 2.54 14.90
C ALA A 739 -26.02 2.73 15.22
N MET A 740 -25.20 2.73 14.18
CA MET A 740 -23.82 3.17 14.20
C MET A 740 -23.57 4.03 12.96
N SER A 741 -22.73 5.05 13.11
CA SER A 741 -22.24 5.88 12.03
C SER A 741 -20.73 5.75 11.96
N PHE A 742 -20.17 6.08 10.80
CA PHE A 742 -18.74 6.12 10.57
C PHE A 742 -18.04 6.88 11.70
N GLY A 743 -17.01 6.27 12.29
CA GLY A 743 -16.28 6.86 13.41
C GLY A 743 -16.81 6.44 14.78
N ASP A 744 -17.98 5.82 14.87
CA ASP A 744 -18.56 5.40 16.15
C ASP A 744 -17.74 4.26 16.76
N ILE A 745 -17.45 4.41 18.05
CA ILE A 745 -16.80 3.42 18.89
C ILE A 745 -17.71 3.09 20.07
N ASN A 746 -18.24 1.87 20.10
CA ASN A 746 -19.01 1.35 21.23
C ASN A 746 -18.14 0.40 22.05
N VAL A 747 -17.80 0.79 23.29
CA VAL A 747 -17.11 -0.09 24.25
C VAL A 747 -18.13 -0.64 25.23
N TRP A 748 -18.71 -1.79 24.92
CA TRP A 748 -19.70 -2.45 25.76
C TRP A 748 -19.05 -3.07 26.98
N VAL A 749 -19.65 -2.83 28.16
CA VAL A 749 -19.27 -3.40 29.45
C VAL A 749 -20.38 -4.34 29.92
N ILE A 750 -20.02 -5.59 30.14
CA ILE A 750 -20.95 -6.65 30.54
C ILE A 750 -20.45 -7.27 31.85
N SER A 751 -21.18 -7.05 32.94
CA SER A 751 -20.78 -7.60 34.24
C SER A 751 -20.89 -9.13 34.28
N LYS A 752 -19.88 -9.79 34.85
CA LYS A 752 -19.88 -11.24 35.09
C LYS A 752 -20.85 -11.64 36.21
N GLU A 753 -21.02 -10.78 37.20
CA GLU A 753 -21.97 -10.96 38.29
C GLU A 753 -23.39 -10.59 37.85
N SER A 754 -24.41 -11.24 38.39
CA SER A 754 -25.79 -10.76 38.23
C SER A 754 -25.97 -9.56 39.17
N ARG A 755 -26.23 -8.36 38.62
CA ARG A 755 -26.73 -7.25 39.44
C ARG A 755 -28.09 -7.58 40.05
#